data_AF-A0A848UYI9-F1
#
_entry.id   AF-A0A848UYI9-F1
#
_cell.length_a   1.000
_cell.length_b   1.000
_cell.length_c   1.000
_cell.angle_alpha   90.00
_cell.angle_beta   90.00
_cell.angle_gamma   90.00
#
_symmetry.space_group_name_H-M   'P 1'
#
loop_
_entity.id
_entity.type
_entity.pdbx_description
1 polymer ?
#
loop_
_entity_poly.entity_id
_entity_poly.type
_entity_poly.pdbx_seq_one_letter_code
_entity_poly.pdbx_strand_id
1 'polypeptide(L)'
;PMYGGKGNFTADISLDFTGLHGDGQLDYLTSTSMSEAFYFYPDSTKGQTYSFQNLEQGGSIEIPRAVSDVVDVGFYPKEDLLTAASVDNPIQFFEDEATLEGQLYLAPKGMTGEGMMAFQGAELDSRMFEYTRRKILADSSDFRLNQSGVENLAFKTDNVNSTIDFDERMGDFKSNGGETKIEFPVNDYICFMDEFKWFMDANEMELASNRKAGSDFVIDTDEGGSNSNFYSVNEFQDSLNFLAPKAVYDIEGSVITCSKIPFIAVADSKIMPDSGKVVIQKRAEMETLERATIISNYVTQYHRIFNATLDIRGRLEYEGQGDYTYYDELNAEQVIHLDKIEVDTTLQTVGVGKIDEEDEFFLSPFFGFYGDFELLANNQYLTFDGGTQIIHTCENIERNWFTFRSEINPSEIYIPVDTTMRDMNSSRLGVGVMVADDSPIELYSTFLSRKKDRGDQGLIEALGYLYYDRKTGQYQVGSKEKIKQPNLPGNLVALNQESCEITGDGQIDFQVELGLMEFNQIGTIKNDGLKNTTFIEGVGKINFHFDDGATKRLTEQLQAWPDLAPVDITKTHYEKAIREIMGLEKSDKVISELNLNGQFKRLPEELQSTLFLADVKFEWNDVDESYQSVGNIGIATIGKKQIFRYVKGKVEIEKRRSADVVRIYLELDPANWYYFEYKLGIMNITSSDKDFMTIVAEVKDDDRKLKEGKQQFTYQAVASKKKRNDFIDRFPEFY
;
A
#
# COMPACT_ATOMS: atom_id res chain seq x y z
N PRO A 1 -4.05 63.53 66.57
CA PRO A 1 -4.29 62.06 66.72
C PRO A 1 -5.75 61.74 67.03
N MET A 2 -6.33 60.83 66.23
CA MET A 2 -7.68 60.31 66.39
C MET A 2 -7.66 58.88 66.94
N TYR A 3 -8.73 58.46 67.60
CA TYR A 3 -8.94 57.08 68.10
C TYR A 3 -7.73 56.46 68.85
N GLY A 4 -7.19 57.18 69.83
CA GLY A 4 -6.08 56.66 70.65
C GLY A 4 -4.72 56.63 69.94
N GLY A 5 -4.55 57.42 68.88
CA GLY A 5 -3.28 57.52 68.13
C GLY A 5 -3.18 56.57 66.93
N LYS A 6 -4.29 55.93 66.54
CA LYS A 6 -4.35 55.02 65.40
C LYS A 6 -4.31 55.72 64.03
N GLY A 7 -4.64 57.01 63.99
CA GLY A 7 -4.52 57.85 62.79
C GLY A 7 -4.33 59.31 63.18
N ASN A 8 -4.12 60.17 62.18
CA ASN A 8 -4.08 61.62 62.37
C ASN A 8 -5.15 62.28 61.51
N PHE A 9 -5.90 63.19 62.12
CA PHE A 9 -6.84 64.06 61.43
C PHE A 9 -6.43 65.51 61.67
N THR A 10 -6.37 66.32 60.60
CA THR A 10 -5.95 67.72 60.64
C THR A 10 -7.05 68.59 60.01
N ALA A 11 -7.87 69.22 60.86
CA ALA A 11 -8.90 70.19 60.47
C ALA A 11 -9.68 70.79 61.64
N ASP A 12 -10.55 71.75 61.33
CA ASP A 12 -11.59 72.25 62.22
C ASP A 12 -12.76 71.24 62.27
N ILE A 13 -13.10 70.76 63.46
CA ILE A 13 -14.16 69.77 63.69
C ILE A 13 -15.41 70.50 64.18
N SER A 14 -16.56 70.21 63.58
CA SER A 14 -17.88 70.74 63.94
C SER A 14 -18.78 69.63 64.48
N LEU A 15 -19.61 69.97 65.48
CA LEU A 15 -20.63 69.07 66.02
C LEU A 15 -22.00 69.75 65.88
N ASP A 16 -22.88 69.18 65.07
CA ASP A 16 -24.25 69.66 64.86
C ASP A 16 -25.27 68.50 64.86
N PHE A 17 -26.51 68.78 64.43
CA PHE A 17 -27.59 67.78 64.39
C PHE A 17 -27.36 66.65 63.37
N THR A 18 -26.36 66.77 62.48
CA THR A 18 -25.95 65.75 61.52
C THR A 18 -24.81 64.85 62.05
N GLY A 19 -24.22 65.20 63.19
CA GLY A 19 -23.17 64.42 63.85
C GLY A 19 -21.87 65.20 64.05
N LEU A 20 -20.81 64.47 64.43
CA LEU A 20 -19.46 65.00 64.49
C LEU A 20 -18.83 64.90 63.09
N HIS A 21 -18.49 66.04 62.49
CA HIS A 21 -17.92 66.08 61.15
C HIS A 21 -16.77 67.08 61.03
N GLY A 22 -15.94 66.94 60.00
CA GLY A 22 -14.83 67.85 59.73
C GLY A 22 -14.39 67.84 58.27
N ASP A 23 -14.09 69.03 57.76
CA ASP A 23 -13.49 69.28 56.44
C ASP A 23 -11.97 69.30 56.57
N GLY A 24 -11.28 68.29 56.04
CA GLY A 24 -9.83 68.21 56.24
C GLY A 24 -9.13 66.98 55.72
N GLN A 25 -7.99 66.69 56.36
CA GLN A 25 -7.05 65.64 55.97
C GLN A 25 -7.01 64.51 57.00
N LEU A 26 -7.18 63.27 56.53
CA LEU A 26 -7.04 62.02 57.27
C LEU A 26 -5.77 61.29 56.80
N ASP A 27 -4.82 61.09 57.71
CA ASP A 27 -3.60 60.31 57.46
C ASP A 27 -3.64 58.97 58.22
N TYR A 28 -3.40 57.88 57.49
CA TYR A 28 -3.27 56.54 58.03
C TYR A 28 -2.22 55.73 57.26
N LEU A 29 -1.19 55.25 57.97
CA LEU A 29 -0.04 54.54 57.39
C LEU A 29 0.60 55.36 56.25
N THR A 30 0.54 54.85 55.01
CA THR A 30 1.05 55.47 53.79
C THR A 30 0.00 56.28 53.02
N SER A 31 -1.25 56.31 53.53
CA SER A 31 -2.38 56.98 52.87
C SER A 31 -2.71 58.34 53.49
N THR A 32 -3.10 59.27 52.61
CA THR A 32 -3.61 60.60 52.90
C THR A 32 -4.91 60.81 52.11
N SER A 33 -6.01 61.04 52.83
CA SER A 33 -7.34 61.27 52.28
C SER A 33 -7.83 62.68 52.62
N MET A 34 -8.28 63.44 51.63
CA MET A 34 -8.83 64.78 51.80
C MET A 34 -10.31 64.81 51.41
N SER A 35 -11.17 65.36 52.27
CA SER A 35 -12.62 65.42 52.07
C SER A 35 -13.19 66.71 52.66
N GLU A 36 -14.21 67.26 52.01
CA GLU A 36 -15.00 68.39 52.54
C GLU A 36 -15.83 67.98 53.77
N ALA A 37 -16.10 66.68 53.96
CA ALA A 37 -16.89 66.18 55.06
C ALA A 37 -16.54 64.73 55.44
N PHE A 38 -15.70 64.56 56.45
CA PHE A 38 -15.56 63.30 57.18
C PHE A 38 -16.54 63.25 58.34
N TYR A 39 -17.30 62.16 58.45
CA TYR A 39 -18.19 61.86 59.57
C TYR A 39 -17.52 60.90 60.54
N PHE A 40 -17.46 61.29 61.80
CA PHE A 40 -16.80 60.54 62.87
C PHE A 40 -17.81 59.77 63.71
N TYR A 41 -17.68 58.45 63.73
CA TYR A 41 -18.42 57.52 64.59
C TYR A 41 -17.52 57.01 65.72
N PRO A 42 -18.07 56.45 66.82
CA PRO A 42 -17.25 55.89 67.89
C PRO A 42 -16.29 54.77 67.46
N ASP A 43 -16.59 54.09 66.36
CA ASP A 43 -15.87 52.94 65.84
C ASP A 43 -15.24 53.16 64.45
N SER A 44 -15.57 54.25 63.75
CA SER A 44 -15.15 54.47 62.37
C SER A 44 -15.18 55.94 61.94
N THR A 45 -14.45 56.30 60.88
CA THR A 45 -14.57 57.58 60.17
C THR A 45 -14.91 57.31 58.72
N LYS A 46 -15.89 58.02 58.15
CA LYS A 46 -16.32 57.82 56.76
C LYS A 46 -16.44 59.14 56.02
N GLY A 47 -16.14 59.16 54.73
CA GLY A 47 -16.30 60.35 53.90
C GLY A 47 -15.96 60.07 52.45
N GLN A 48 -16.49 60.91 51.57
CA GLN A 48 -16.15 60.89 50.16
C GLN A 48 -15.03 61.90 49.89
N THR A 49 -13.96 61.48 49.26
CA THR A 49 -12.79 62.34 49.05
C THR A 49 -12.92 63.23 47.81
N TYR A 50 -12.15 64.31 47.77
CA TYR A 50 -11.74 64.98 46.52
C TYR A 50 -10.27 64.74 46.17
N SER A 51 -9.50 64.11 47.07
CA SER A 51 -8.15 63.59 46.81
C SER A 51 -7.86 62.44 47.77
N PHE A 52 -7.48 61.29 47.22
CA PHE A 52 -6.96 60.12 47.92
C PHE A 52 -5.60 59.75 47.35
N GLN A 53 -4.59 59.62 48.21
CA GLN A 53 -3.25 59.23 47.81
C GLN A 53 -2.68 58.21 48.79
N ASN A 54 -2.20 57.10 48.28
CA ASN A 54 -1.31 56.18 48.97
C ASN A 54 0.09 56.27 48.35
N LEU A 55 1.08 56.58 49.19
CA LEU A 55 2.48 56.63 48.79
C LEU A 55 3.05 55.21 48.71
N GLU A 56 3.91 54.98 47.71
CA GLU A 56 4.62 53.71 47.62
C GLU A 56 5.57 53.51 48.82
N GLN A 57 5.71 52.25 49.24
CA GLN A 57 6.64 51.85 50.30
C GLN A 57 7.37 50.56 49.88
N GLY A 58 8.69 50.55 50.05
CA GLY A 58 9.52 49.34 49.92
C GLY A 58 9.98 48.80 51.28
N GLY A 59 10.61 47.63 51.30
CA GLY A 59 11.19 47.02 52.50
C GLY A 59 10.47 45.73 52.91
N SER A 60 10.23 45.52 54.21
CA SER A 60 9.59 44.29 54.70
C SER A 60 8.10 44.18 54.37
N ILE A 61 7.43 45.31 54.11
CA ILE A 61 6.04 45.39 53.69
C ILE A 61 6.00 46.34 52.49
N GLU A 62 5.78 45.76 51.33
CA GLU A 62 5.73 46.48 50.07
C GLU A 62 4.31 46.90 49.74
N ILE A 63 4.14 48.16 49.34
CA ILE A 63 2.83 48.74 49.06
C ILE A 63 2.96 49.62 47.81
N PRO A 64 2.04 49.52 46.83
CA PRO A 64 2.10 50.32 45.62
C PRO A 64 1.63 51.76 45.84
N ARG A 65 1.97 52.63 44.89
CA ARG A 65 1.30 53.93 44.76
C ARG A 65 -0.14 53.69 44.29
N ALA A 66 -1.11 54.31 44.98
CA ALA A 66 -2.52 54.32 44.57
C ALA A 66 -3.10 55.74 44.70
N VAL A 67 -3.80 56.24 43.68
CA VAL A 67 -4.34 57.62 43.66
C VAL A 67 -5.74 57.65 43.04
N SER A 68 -6.62 58.48 43.60
CA SER A 68 -7.91 58.80 42.99
C SER A 68 -8.41 60.14 43.53
N ASP A 69 -9.22 60.86 42.77
CA ASP A 69 -9.86 62.08 43.28
C ASP A 69 -11.02 61.73 44.22
N VAL A 70 -11.96 60.92 43.73
CA VAL A 70 -13.22 60.62 44.43
C VAL A 70 -13.31 59.13 44.76
N VAL A 71 -13.14 58.82 46.04
CA VAL A 71 -13.38 57.50 46.62
C VAL A 71 -14.21 57.60 47.89
N ASP A 72 -15.00 56.56 48.16
CA ASP A 72 -15.66 56.40 49.44
C ASP A 72 -14.68 55.78 50.44
N VAL A 73 -14.18 56.60 51.37
CA VAL A 73 -13.20 56.20 52.38
C VAL A 73 -13.90 55.78 53.67
N GLY A 74 -13.42 54.68 54.26
CA GLY A 74 -13.81 54.21 55.58
C GLY A 74 -12.60 53.83 56.41
N PHE A 75 -12.40 54.47 57.56
CA PHE A 75 -11.32 54.16 58.49
C PHE A 75 -11.88 53.47 59.75
N TYR A 76 -11.43 52.25 60.02
CA TYR A 76 -11.89 51.37 61.09
C TYR A 76 -10.75 51.12 62.11
N PRO A 77 -10.53 52.02 63.07
CA PRO A 77 -9.38 52.01 63.97
C PRO A 77 -9.24 50.78 64.89
N LYS A 78 -10.35 50.08 65.19
CA LYS A 78 -10.29 48.84 65.99
C LYS A 78 -9.75 47.64 65.20
N GLU A 79 -9.93 47.68 63.87
CA GLU A 79 -9.54 46.62 62.95
C GLU A 79 -8.19 46.93 62.29
N ASP A 80 -7.61 48.12 62.53
CA ASP A 80 -6.42 48.62 61.84
C ASP A 80 -6.58 48.55 60.32
N LEU A 81 -7.72 49.07 59.83
CA LEU A 81 -8.12 49.00 58.44
C LEU A 81 -8.57 50.35 57.89
N LEU A 82 -8.07 50.72 56.71
CA LEU A 82 -8.63 51.77 55.87
C LEU A 82 -9.15 51.17 54.57
N THR A 83 -10.37 51.53 54.19
CA THR A 83 -11.02 51.14 52.94
C THR A 83 -11.15 52.35 52.02
N ALA A 84 -10.94 52.16 50.72
CA ALA A 84 -11.23 53.15 49.69
C ALA A 84 -11.93 52.47 48.52
N ALA A 85 -13.21 52.79 48.28
CA ALA A 85 -13.97 52.23 47.17
C ALA A 85 -14.08 53.26 46.03
N SER A 86 -13.82 52.82 44.79
CA SER A 86 -14.03 53.65 43.59
C SER A 86 -15.51 53.98 43.43
N VAL A 87 -15.82 55.23 43.04
CA VAL A 87 -17.19 55.69 42.82
C VAL A 87 -17.46 55.85 41.33
N ASP A 88 -17.07 57.00 40.75
CA ASP A 88 -17.24 57.30 39.33
C ASP A 88 -15.98 56.98 38.52
N ASN A 89 -14.81 57.16 39.12
CA ASN A 89 -13.51 56.95 38.49
C ASN A 89 -12.75 55.80 39.17
N PRO A 90 -12.04 54.96 38.40
CA PRO A 90 -11.16 53.94 38.94
C PRO A 90 -10.02 54.52 39.81
N ILE A 91 -9.49 53.72 40.72
CA ILE A 91 -8.29 54.06 41.49
C ILE A 91 -7.05 53.75 40.63
N GLN A 92 -6.18 54.72 40.39
CA GLN A 92 -4.95 54.56 39.61
C GLN A 92 -3.87 53.91 40.47
N PHE A 93 -3.19 52.90 39.94
CA PHE A 93 -2.08 52.18 40.54
C PHE A 93 -0.80 52.32 39.72
N PHE A 94 0.35 52.05 40.33
CA PHE A 94 1.63 51.82 39.64
C PHE A 94 2.03 52.92 38.64
N GLU A 95 1.91 54.20 39.01
CA GLU A 95 2.23 55.32 38.11
C GLU A 95 1.35 55.37 36.85
N ASP A 96 0.06 55.06 37.03
CA ASP A 96 -0.99 55.11 36.00
C ASP A 96 -0.92 53.96 34.98
N GLU A 97 -0.17 52.89 35.29
CA GLU A 97 -0.09 51.67 34.47
C GLU A 97 -1.28 50.73 34.66
N ALA A 98 -1.99 50.83 35.78
CA ALA A 98 -3.17 50.03 36.06
C ALA A 98 -4.26 50.84 36.79
N THR A 99 -5.50 50.39 36.70
CA THR A 99 -6.64 50.99 37.38
C THR A 99 -7.52 49.94 38.05
N LEU A 100 -8.02 50.24 39.25
CA LEU A 100 -8.96 49.40 39.99
C LEU A 100 -10.37 50.01 39.99
N GLU A 101 -11.34 49.29 39.45
CA GLU A 101 -12.76 49.47 39.72
C GLU A 101 -13.19 48.48 40.81
N GLY A 102 -13.32 48.97 42.04
CA GLY A 102 -13.59 48.12 43.19
C GLY A 102 -13.18 48.77 44.51
N GLN A 103 -12.75 47.93 45.46
CA GLN A 103 -12.43 48.36 46.82
C GLN A 103 -11.00 48.01 47.19
N LEU A 104 -10.30 49.01 47.71
CA LEU A 104 -8.95 48.91 48.25
C LEU A 104 -9.00 48.80 49.79
N TYR A 105 -8.10 47.99 50.33
CA TYR A 105 -7.93 47.75 51.77
C TYR A 105 -6.46 47.97 52.16
N LEU A 106 -6.22 48.88 53.10
CA LEU A 106 -4.91 49.19 53.64
C LEU A 106 -4.85 48.84 55.13
N ALA A 107 -3.90 47.99 55.49
CA ALA A 107 -3.66 47.53 56.86
C ALA A 107 -2.16 47.46 57.18
N PRO A 108 -1.75 47.32 58.46
CA PRO A 108 -0.34 47.24 58.83
C PRO A 108 0.43 46.06 58.21
N LYS A 109 -0.29 45.06 57.69
CA LYS A 109 0.31 43.89 57.03
C LYS A 109 0.58 44.10 55.53
N GLY A 110 0.00 45.13 54.92
CA GLY A 110 0.08 45.37 53.49
C GLY A 110 -1.23 45.92 52.92
N MET A 111 -1.33 45.85 51.59
CA MET A 111 -2.46 46.37 50.83
C MET A 111 -3.10 45.26 50.01
N THR A 112 -4.42 45.15 50.09
CA THR A 112 -5.22 44.18 49.34
C THR A 112 -6.38 44.88 48.64
N GLY A 113 -7.05 44.21 47.71
CA GLY A 113 -8.20 44.78 47.02
C GLY A 113 -9.16 43.73 46.49
N GLU A 114 -10.30 44.17 45.99
CA GLU A 114 -11.25 43.34 45.25
C GLU A 114 -11.91 44.17 44.15
N GLY A 115 -12.31 43.51 43.05
CA GLY A 115 -12.94 44.15 41.90
C GLY A 115 -12.22 43.82 40.60
N MET A 116 -12.24 44.78 39.67
CA MET A 116 -11.67 44.65 38.33
C MET A 116 -10.41 45.52 38.21
N MET A 117 -9.27 44.89 37.96
CA MET A 117 -8.03 45.56 37.57
C MET A 117 -7.96 45.65 36.04
N ALA A 118 -7.74 46.85 35.49
CA ALA A 118 -7.49 47.05 34.07
C ALA A 118 -6.07 47.58 33.85
N PHE A 119 -5.33 46.99 32.91
CA PHE A 119 -3.95 47.37 32.56
C PHE A 119 -3.61 46.91 31.14
N GLN A 120 -3.03 47.80 30.32
CA GLN A 120 -2.54 47.48 28.97
C GLN A 120 -3.50 46.66 28.08
N GLY A 121 -4.79 46.99 28.11
CA GLY A 121 -5.83 46.30 27.32
C GLY A 121 -6.29 44.95 27.91
N ALA A 122 -5.76 44.58 29.08
CA ALA A 122 -6.17 43.42 29.86
C ALA A 122 -7.08 43.81 31.03
N GLU A 123 -7.97 42.88 31.38
CA GLU A 123 -8.86 42.93 32.54
C GLU A 123 -8.60 41.71 33.42
N LEU A 124 -8.45 41.93 34.72
CA LEU A 124 -8.27 40.89 35.74
C LEU A 124 -9.29 41.12 36.85
N ASP A 125 -10.25 40.21 37.00
CA ASP A 125 -11.28 40.27 38.03
C ASP A 125 -10.93 39.32 39.18
N SER A 126 -10.99 39.80 40.42
CA SER A 126 -10.81 38.95 41.60
C SER A 126 -11.56 39.48 42.82
N ARG A 127 -11.94 38.55 43.70
CA ARG A 127 -12.46 38.87 45.04
C ARG A 127 -11.35 39.17 46.05
N MET A 128 -10.08 38.90 45.71
CA MET A 128 -8.96 39.15 46.59
C MET A 128 -7.66 39.29 45.78
N PHE A 129 -7.21 40.54 45.67
CA PHE A 129 -5.87 40.88 45.24
C PHE A 129 -4.96 41.12 46.44
N GLU A 130 -3.72 40.66 46.35
CA GLU A 130 -2.61 41.13 47.16
C GLU A 130 -1.72 42.02 46.30
N TYR A 131 -1.39 43.21 46.81
CA TYR A 131 -0.54 44.15 46.10
C TYR A 131 0.83 44.24 46.77
N THR A 132 1.88 44.27 45.94
CA THR A 132 3.23 44.66 46.33
C THR A 132 3.60 45.96 45.62
N ARG A 133 4.84 46.45 45.76
CA ARG A 133 5.23 47.75 45.20
C ARG A 133 5.00 47.83 43.69
N ARG A 134 5.25 46.73 42.95
CA ARG A 134 5.18 46.65 41.48
C ARG A 134 4.50 45.38 40.96
N LYS A 135 3.73 44.67 41.80
CA LYS A 135 3.02 43.45 41.40
C LYS A 135 1.59 43.36 41.92
N ILE A 136 0.75 42.68 41.14
CA ILE A 136 -0.59 42.22 41.54
C ILE A 136 -0.54 40.70 41.66
N LEU A 137 -1.03 40.17 42.78
CA LEU A 137 -1.14 38.74 43.03
C LEU A 137 -2.62 38.40 43.27
N ALA A 138 -3.09 37.29 42.72
CA ALA A 138 -4.43 36.76 42.99
C ALA A 138 -4.41 35.24 43.00
N ASP A 139 -4.92 34.63 44.06
CA ASP A 139 -5.05 33.16 44.14
C ASP A 139 -6.12 32.61 43.18
N SER A 140 -7.15 33.41 42.90
CA SER A 140 -8.21 33.08 41.95
C SER A 140 -8.68 34.35 41.25
N SER A 141 -8.63 34.32 39.93
CA SER A 141 -9.00 35.46 39.10
C SER A 141 -9.47 35.01 37.72
N ASP A 142 -10.28 35.86 37.09
CA ASP A 142 -10.68 35.72 35.68
C ASP A 142 -9.90 36.75 34.87
N PHE A 143 -9.24 36.31 33.80
CA PHE A 143 -8.37 37.16 32.98
C PHE A 143 -8.90 37.26 31.56
N ARG A 144 -8.90 38.48 31.01
CA ARG A 144 -9.29 38.78 29.64
C ARG A 144 -8.28 39.73 29.01
N LEU A 145 -7.97 39.51 27.74
CA LEU A 145 -7.13 40.41 26.94
C LEU A 145 -7.89 40.82 25.69
N ASN A 146 -8.02 42.13 25.47
CA ASN A 146 -8.62 42.68 24.27
C ASN A 146 -7.53 43.00 23.23
N GLN A 147 -7.84 42.84 21.95
CA GLN A 147 -6.92 43.24 20.89
C GLN A 147 -6.95 44.76 20.71
N SER A 148 -5.78 45.40 20.67
CA SER A 148 -5.69 46.86 20.48
C SER A 148 -6.38 47.31 19.18
N GLY A 149 -7.41 48.14 19.30
CA GLY A 149 -8.13 48.75 18.17
C GLY A 149 -9.32 47.98 17.60
N VAL A 150 -9.67 46.81 18.14
CA VAL A 150 -10.86 46.03 17.75
C VAL A 150 -11.58 45.54 19.01
N GLU A 151 -12.92 45.65 19.08
CA GLU A 151 -13.75 45.03 20.13
C GLU A 151 -13.82 43.49 20.00
N ASN A 152 -12.69 42.83 19.71
CA ASN A 152 -12.59 41.38 19.65
C ASN A 152 -11.74 40.88 20.82
N LEU A 153 -12.32 39.96 21.59
CA LEU A 153 -11.65 39.23 22.66
C LEU A 153 -10.49 38.43 22.07
N ALA A 154 -9.26 38.79 22.43
CA ALA A 154 -8.06 38.07 21.98
C ALA A 154 -7.79 36.84 22.84
N PHE A 155 -8.16 36.90 24.13
CA PHE A 155 -7.89 35.84 25.09
C PHE A 155 -8.86 35.91 26.28
N LYS A 156 -9.31 34.76 26.79
CA LYS A 156 -10.08 34.65 28.03
C LYS A 156 -9.75 33.36 28.76
N THR A 157 -9.60 33.45 30.07
CA THR A 157 -9.54 32.30 30.99
C THR A 157 -10.26 32.63 32.29
N ASP A 158 -10.79 31.61 32.95
CA ASP A 158 -11.46 31.73 34.24
C ASP A 158 -10.70 30.90 35.30
N ASN A 159 -10.76 31.32 36.57
CA ASN A 159 -10.20 30.61 37.74
C ASN A 159 -8.70 30.26 37.66
N VAL A 160 -7.86 31.29 37.47
CA VAL A 160 -6.39 31.16 37.47
C VAL A 160 -5.75 31.86 38.66
N ASN A 161 -4.65 31.29 39.15
CA ASN A 161 -3.69 31.96 40.01
C ASN A 161 -2.84 32.89 39.13
N SER A 162 -2.78 34.17 39.48
CA SER A 162 -2.20 35.22 38.63
C SER A 162 -1.14 36.01 39.38
N THR A 163 -0.02 36.25 38.71
CA THR A 163 1.04 37.17 39.14
C THR A 163 1.33 38.13 38.01
N ILE A 164 1.02 39.41 38.20
CA ILE A 164 1.32 40.47 37.25
C ILE A 164 2.50 41.26 37.76
N ASP A 165 3.58 41.34 36.99
CA ASP A 165 4.80 42.07 37.31
C ASP A 165 5.00 43.23 36.34
N PHE A 166 4.90 44.47 36.83
CA PHE A 166 5.05 45.68 36.01
C PHE A 166 6.51 46.09 35.79
N ASP A 167 7.47 45.52 36.52
CA ASP A 167 8.90 45.75 36.28
C ASP A 167 9.41 44.81 35.18
N GLU A 168 9.01 43.53 35.23
CA GLU A 168 9.30 42.55 34.17
C GLU A 168 8.35 42.67 32.96
N ARG A 169 7.23 43.41 33.12
CA ARG A 169 6.18 43.60 32.12
C ARG A 169 5.63 42.26 31.60
N MET A 170 5.32 41.39 32.56
CA MET A 170 4.90 40.01 32.34
C MET A 170 3.75 39.63 33.28
N GLY A 171 2.78 38.88 32.77
CA GLY A 171 1.78 38.17 33.58
C GLY A 171 2.05 36.67 33.57
N ASP A 172 2.13 36.04 34.74
CA ASP A 172 2.25 34.59 34.92
C ASP A 172 0.93 34.05 35.48
N PHE A 173 0.36 33.05 34.81
CA PHE A 173 -0.97 32.53 35.08
C PHE A 173 -0.95 31.00 35.16
N LYS A 174 -1.57 30.45 36.20
CA LYS A 174 -1.64 29.00 36.42
C LYS A 174 -3.06 28.56 36.74
N SER A 175 -3.54 27.52 36.07
CA SER A 175 -4.86 26.96 36.34
C SER A 175 -4.94 26.35 37.74
N ASN A 176 -5.99 26.70 38.48
CA ASN A 176 -6.31 26.08 39.77
C ASN A 176 -6.92 24.67 39.60
N GLY A 177 -7.44 24.34 38.41
CA GLY A 177 -8.16 23.10 38.11
C GLY A 177 -7.35 22.06 37.34
N GLY A 178 -6.03 22.24 37.21
CA GLY A 178 -5.16 21.41 36.37
C GLY A 178 -4.99 22.02 34.99
N GLU A 179 -6.09 22.19 34.24
CA GLU A 179 -6.08 22.81 32.91
C GLU A 179 -7.15 23.88 32.80
N THR A 180 -6.92 24.87 31.95
CA THR A 180 -7.90 25.89 31.58
C THR A 180 -8.11 25.88 30.07
N LYS A 181 -9.36 26.15 29.66
CA LYS A 181 -9.74 26.30 28.25
C LYS A 181 -9.30 27.69 27.79
N ILE A 182 -8.53 27.74 26.72
CA ILE A 182 -8.12 28.95 26.02
C ILE A 182 -8.78 28.93 24.66
N GLU A 183 -9.39 30.04 24.27
CA GLU A 183 -10.04 30.21 22.97
C GLU A 183 -9.25 31.19 22.12
N PHE A 184 -9.03 30.85 20.84
CA PHE A 184 -8.43 31.72 19.82
C PHE A 184 -9.46 31.97 18.71
N PRO A 185 -10.41 32.92 18.92
CA PRO A 185 -11.54 33.09 18.01
C PRO A 185 -11.13 33.43 16.56
N VAL A 186 -10.01 34.13 16.37
CA VAL A 186 -9.52 34.52 15.04
C VAL A 186 -8.89 33.34 14.29
N ASN A 187 -8.30 32.40 15.02
CA ASN A 187 -7.69 31.19 14.47
C ASN A 187 -8.68 30.04 14.37
N ASP A 188 -9.91 30.16 14.89
CA ASP A 188 -10.88 29.06 15.00
C ASP A 188 -10.29 27.82 15.71
N TYR A 189 -9.54 28.04 16.79
CA TYR A 189 -8.97 26.98 17.63
C TYR A 189 -9.28 27.19 19.11
N ILE A 190 -9.31 26.09 19.85
CA ILE A 190 -9.29 26.07 21.31
C ILE A 190 -8.16 25.18 21.79
N CYS A 191 -7.60 25.47 22.96
CA CYS A 191 -6.67 24.56 23.64
C CYS A 191 -6.91 24.45 25.14
N PHE A 192 -6.37 23.40 25.74
CA PHE A 192 -6.38 23.19 27.19
C PHE A 192 -4.94 23.19 27.73
N MET A 193 -4.64 24.12 28.64
CA MET A 193 -3.27 24.37 29.12
C MET A 193 -3.22 24.50 30.64
N ASP A 194 -2.10 24.12 31.25
CA ASP A 194 -1.89 24.18 32.70
C ASP A 194 -1.50 25.59 33.16
N GLU A 195 -0.64 26.24 32.37
CA GLU A 195 -0.07 27.55 32.69
C GLU A 195 0.19 28.35 31.41
N PHE A 196 0.17 29.68 31.53
CA PHE A 196 0.56 30.56 30.44
C PHE A 196 1.22 31.84 30.97
N LYS A 197 2.08 32.41 30.12
CA LYS A 197 2.77 33.67 30.38
C LYS A 197 2.45 34.67 29.29
N TRP A 198 2.06 35.87 29.69
CA TRP A 198 1.84 36.98 28.77
C TRP A 198 2.99 37.97 28.87
N PHE A 199 3.68 38.19 27.75
CA PHE A 199 4.75 39.18 27.62
C PHE A 199 4.18 40.45 27.01
N MET A 200 3.96 41.46 27.85
CA MET A 200 3.18 42.65 27.47
C MET A 200 3.85 43.45 26.35
N ASP A 201 5.18 43.57 26.36
CA ASP A 201 5.94 44.33 25.35
C ASP A 201 6.11 43.60 24.02
N ALA A 202 6.15 42.27 24.07
CA ALA A 202 6.31 41.43 22.89
C ALA A 202 4.98 41.13 22.18
N ASN A 203 3.84 41.41 22.83
CA ASN A 203 2.52 40.97 22.37
C ASN A 203 2.45 39.45 22.14
N GLU A 204 3.13 38.68 23.01
CA GLU A 204 3.23 37.23 22.91
C GLU A 204 2.65 36.52 24.14
N MET A 205 2.04 35.36 23.92
CA MET A 205 1.63 34.46 24.99
C MET A 205 2.31 33.11 24.85
N GLU A 206 3.08 32.70 25.85
CA GLU A 206 3.63 31.35 25.95
C GLU A 206 2.67 30.46 26.74
N LEU A 207 2.30 29.33 26.16
CA LEU A 207 1.37 28.37 26.73
C LEU A 207 2.11 27.06 27.00
N ALA A 208 1.85 26.46 28.16
CA ALA A 208 2.44 25.18 28.52
C ALA A 208 1.40 24.22 29.10
N SER A 209 1.54 22.95 28.72
CA SER A 209 0.81 21.84 29.32
C SER A 209 1.74 20.73 29.77
N ASN A 210 1.38 20.09 30.87
CA ASN A 210 2.05 18.90 31.39
C ASN A 210 1.54 17.60 30.75
N ARG A 211 0.56 17.67 29.83
CA ARG A 211 0.10 16.49 29.09
C ARG A 211 1.25 15.83 28.37
N LYS A 212 1.28 14.50 28.46
CA LYS A 212 2.22 13.65 27.75
C LYS A 212 1.48 12.87 26.69
N ALA A 213 2.15 12.62 25.58
CA ALA A 213 1.64 11.74 24.55
C ALA A 213 1.44 10.35 25.17
N GLY A 214 0.23 9.80 25.07
CA GLY A 214 0.04 8.37 25.25
C GLY A 214 0.91 7.60 24.26
N SER A 215 1.43 6.44 24.65
CA SER A 215 2.14 5.54 23.74
C SER A 215 1.21 4.93 22.68
N ASP A 216 -0.08 4.88 22.99
CA ASP A 216 -1.09 4.19 22.21
C ASP A 216 -1.85 5.20 21.35
N PHE A 217 -2.06 4.83 20.08
CA PHE A 217 -2.90 5.60 19.17
C PHE A 217 -4.35 5.48 19.63
N VAL A 218 -4.86 6.52 20.27
CA VAL A 218 -6.26 6.66 20.62
C VAL A 218 -6.85 7.64 19.61
N ILE A 219 -7.75 7.17 18.74
CA ILE A 219 -8.62 8.09 18.01
C ILE A 219 -9.57 8.65 19.06
N ASP A 220 -9.41 9.92 19.41
CA ASP A 220 -10.33 10.58 20.34
C ASP A 220 -11.70 10.74 19.69
N THR A 221 -12.54 9.74 19.89
CA THR A 221 -13.96 9.74 19.52
C THR A 221 -14.87 10.05 20.70
N ASP A 222 -14.36 10.00 21.94
CA ASP A 222 -15.14 10.20 23.16
C ASP A 222 -14.51 11.27 24.08
N GLU A 223 -15.36 12.10 24.70
CA GLU A 223 -15.02 13.18 25.64
C GLU A 223 -14.30 12.72 26.93
N GLY A 224 -14.02 11.43 27.10
CA GLY A 224 -13.63 10.81 28.38
C GLY A 224 -12.13 10.71 28.67
N GLY A 225 -11.24 11.04 27.74
CA GLY A 225 -9.79 10.83 27.97
C GLY A 225 -8.89 11.28 26.83
N SER A 226 -9.08 12.49 26.32
CA SER A 226 -8.32 12.95 25.17
C SER A 226 -6.86 13.25 25.47
N ASN A 227 -5.96 12.63 24.71
CA ASN A 227 -4.54 12.95 24.72
C ASN A 227 -4.26 14.27 24.00
N SER A 228 -5.18 14.74 23.15
CA SER A 228 -5.08 16.00 22.41
C SER A 228 -5.48 17.19 23.28
N ASN A 229 -4.67 18.24 23.27
CA ASN A 229 -4.97 19.49 23.98
C ASN A 229 -5.26 20.66 23.04
N PHE A 230 -5.06 20.52 21.74
CA PHE A 230 -5.49 21.48 20.71
C PHE A 230 -6.62 20.91 19.87
N TYR A 231 -7.61 21.75 19.55
CA TYR A 231 -8.78 21.39 18.75
C TYR A 231 -9.16 22.54 17.84
N SER A 232 -9.35 22.25 16.57
CA SER A 232 -10.02 23.14 15.64
C SER A 232 -11.52 23.20 15.97
N VAL A 233 -12.08 24.41 15.95
CA VAL A 233 -13.53 24.65 16.04
C VAL A 233 -14.11 25.10 14.69
N ASN A 234 -13.29 25.08 13.64
CA ASN A 234 -13.74 25.35 12.28
C ASN A 234 -14.62 24.20 11.76
N GLU A 235 -15.81 24.53 11.25
CA GLU A 235 -16.82 23.57 10.79
C GLU A 235 -16.36 22.66 9.64
N PHE A 236 -15.32 23.06 8.88
CA PHE A 236 -14.79 22.29 7.76
C PHE A 236 -13.63 21.36 8.12
N GLN A 237 -13.14 21.37 9.37
CA GLN A 237 -11.97 20.58 9.77
C GLN A 237 -12.28 19.34 10.62
N ASP A 238 -13.57 19.01 10.81
CA ASP A 238 -14.03 17.84 11.57
C ASP A 238 -13.38 17.69 12.96
N SER A 239 -13.20 18.83 13.65
CA SER A 239 -12.53 18.90 14.95
C SER A 239 -11.13 18.29 14.93
N LEU A 240 -10.33 18.64 13.92
CA LEU A 240 -8.90 18.32 13.87
C LEU A 240 -8.25 18.62 15.22
N ASN A 241 -7.54 17.64 15.75
CA ASN A 241 -6.97 17.73 17.08
C ASN A 241 -5.61 17.05 17.15
N PHE A 242 -4.78 17.56 18.05
CA PHE A 242 -3.45 17.03 18.29
C PHE A 242 -2.94 17.45 19.66
N LEU A 243 -1.87 16.80 20.10
CA LEU A 243 -1.15 17.16 21.32
C LEU A 243 0.00 18.12 20.99
N ALA A 244 -0.03 19.31 21.58
CA ALA A 244 1.08 20.25 21.62
C ALA A 244 1.32 20.71 23.08
N PRO A 245 2.34 20.16 23.76
CA PRO A 245 2.66 20.55 25.14
C PRO A 245 3.13 22.00 25.29
N LYS A 246 3.52 22.66 24.20
CA LYS A 246 3.92 24.06 24.17
C LYS A 246 3.31 24.75 22.97
N ALA A 247 2.89 25.99 23.16
CA ALA A 247 2.53 26.88 22.06
C ALA A 247 2.91 28.32 22.37
N VAL A 248 3.15 29.11 21.32
CA VAL A 248 3.33 30.55 21.41
C VAL A 248 2.25 31.20 20.55
N TYR A 249 1.50 32.15 21.10
CA TYR A 249 0.52 32.93 20.37
C TYR A 249 1.03 34.36 20.18
N ASP A 250 1.24 34.76 18.93
CA ASP A 250 1.50 36.14 18.54
C ASP A 250 0.16 36.88 18.42
N ILE A 251 -0.09 37.83 19.32
CA ILE A 251 -1.35 38.57 19.41
C ILE A 251 -1.51 39.55 18.24
N GLU A 252 -0.41 40.14 17.77
CA GLU A 252 -0.43 41.12 16.67
C GLU A 252 -0.68 40.43 15.33
N GLY A 253 0.05 39.34 15.07
CA GLY A 253 -0.12 38.51 13.87
C GLY A 253 -1.38 37.64 13.90
N SER A 254 -1.88 37.30 15.10
CA SER A 254 -2.87 36.23 15.33
C SER A 254 -2.39 34.88 14.79
N VAL A 255 -1.17 34.49 15.17
CA VAL A 255 -0.52 33.25 14.73
C VAL A 255 -0.23 32.36 15.93
N ILE A 256 -0.63 31.10 15.86
CA ILE A 256 -0.33 30.10 16.90
C ILE A 256 0.80 29.21 16.40
N THR A 257 1.93 29.20 17.11
CA THR A 257 3.05 28.29 16.85
C THR A 257 3.06 27.19 17.91
N CYS A 258 2.58 26.01 17.54
CA CYS A 258 2.60 24.82 18.38
C CYS A 258 3.94 24.09 18.26
N SER A 259 4.44 23.53 19.37
CA SER A 259 5.74 22.88 19.44
C SER A 259 5.70 21.59 20.27
N LYS A 260 6.67 20.71 20.00
CA LYS A 260 6.80 19.35 20.58
C LYS A 260 5.62 18.44 20.23
N ILE A 261 5.10 18.57 19.02
CA ILE A 261 4.05 17.71 18.48
C ILE A 261 4.68 16.36 18.10
N PRO A 262 4.30 15.25 18.74
CA PRO A 262 4.85 13.94 18.42
C PRO A 262 4.29 13.40 17.10
N PHE A 263 2.98 13.59 16.88
CA PHE A 263 2.26 13.28 15.66
C PHE A 263 0.89 13.98 15.66
N ILE A 264 0.28 14.06 14.49
CA ILE A 264 -1.10 14.46 14.26
C ILE A 264 -1.80 13.24 13.67
N ALA A 265 -2.90 12.81 14.28
CA ALA A 265 -3.71 11.72 13.76
C ALA A 265 -4.68 12.27 12.70
N VAL A 266 -4.54 11.82 11.46
CA VAL A 266 -5.42 12.24 10.36
C VAL A 266 -5.87 10.99 9.61
N ALA A 267 -7.18 10.80 9.49
CA ALA A 267 -7.81 9.61 8.93
C ALA A 267 -7.22 8.30 9.53
N ASP A 268 -6.51 7.51 8.71
CA ASP A 268 -5.86 6.25 9.10
C ASP A 268 -4.35 6.38 9.39
N SER A 269 -3.82 7.60 9.44
CA SER A 269 -2.39 7.86 9.43
C SER A 269 -1.90 8.69 10.61
N LYS A 270 -0.63 8.49 10.95
CA LYS A 270 0.13 9.34 11.89
C LYS A 270 1.06 10.23 11.09
N ILE A 271 0.83 11.53 11.11
CA ILE A 271 1.68 12.53 10.46
C ILE A 271 2.62 13.12 11.52
N MET A 272 3.92 12.96 11.31
CA MET A 272 4.97 13.46 12.21
C MET A 272 5.66 14.67 11.56
N PRO A 273 5.47 15.89 12.09
CA PRO A 273 6.22 17.06 11.62
C PRO A 273 7.72 16.88 11.87
N ASP A 274 8.57 17.29 10.93
CA ASP A 274 10.03 17.10 10.99
C ASP A 274 10.67 17.70 12.27
N SER A 275 10.19 18.88 12.64
CA SER A 275 10.66 19.70 13.75
C SER A 275 9.77 19.58 14.99
N GLY A 276 8.70 18.77 14.91
CA GLY A 276 7.64 18.71 15.91
C GLY A 276 6.92 20.05 16.10
N LYS A 277 6.88 20.89 15.06
CA LYS A 277 6.21 22.19 15.06
C LYS A 277 5.09 22.24 14.04
N VAL A 278 4.07 23.02 14.35
CA VAL A 278 2.95 23.36 13.47
C VAL A 278 2.63 24.83 13.68
N VAL A 279 2.40 25.56 12.59
CA VAL A 279 1.97 26.96 12.61
C VAL A 279 0.53 27.02 12.12
N ILE A 280 -0.32 27.72 12.88
CA ILE A 280 -1.73 27.90 12.57
C ILE A 280 -1.98 29.39 12.38
N GLN A 281 -2.39 29.74 11.17
CA GLN A 281 -2.78 31.07 10.76
C GLN A 281 -4.26 31.32 11.13
N LYS A 282 -4.80 32.46 10.68
CA LYS A 282 -6.21 32.81 10.89
C LYS A 282 -7.13 31.77 10.22
N ARG A 283 -8.35 31.61 10.73
CA ARG A 283 -9.38 30.71 10.16
C ARG A 283 -8.96 29.23 10.05
N ALA A 284 -8.21 28.76 11.04
CA ALA A 284 -7.75 27.39 11.17
C ALA A 284 -6.82 26.89 10.05
N GLU A 285 -6.22 27.80 9.27
CA GLU A 285 -5.27 27.44 8.22
C GLU A 285 -3.95 26.96 8.83
N MET A 286 -3.68 25.66 8.72
CA MET A 286 -2.41 25.06 9.12
C MET A 286 -1.39 25.23 7.98
N GLU A 287 -0.20 25.74 8.28
CA GLU A 287 0.86 25.82 7.28
C GLU A 287 1.29 24.44 6.79
N THR A 288 1.66 24.34 5.51
CA THR A 288 2.20 23.14 4.87
C THR A 288 3.35 22.57 5.70
N LEU A 289 3.28 21.28 6.01
CA LEU A 289 4.34 20.58 6.70
C LEU A 289 5.41 20.16 5.69
N GLU A 290 6.64 20.58 5.93
CA GLU A 290 7.78 20.21 5.11
C GLU A 290 8.57 19.07 5.75
N ARG A 291 9.04 18.13 4.91
CA ARG A 291 9.83 16.96 5.34
C ARG A 291 9.17 16.11 6.43
N ALA A 292 7.85 16.09 6.49
CA ALA A 292 7.11 15.29 7.45
C ALA A 292 7.28 13.78 7.16
N THR A 293 6.94 12.96 8.14
CA THR A 293 6.86 11.50 7.99
C THR A 293 5.41 11.06 8.17
N ILE A 294 4.89 10.27 7.23
CA ILE A 294 3.58 9.63 7.33
C ILE A 294 3.79 8.15 7.67
N ILE A 295 3.07 7.64 8.65
CA ILE A 295 3.00 6.21 8.95
C ILE A 295 1.57 5.74 8.75
N SER A 296 1.37 4.79 7.83
CA SER A 296 0.05 4.36 7.35
C SER A 296 -0.07 2.83 7.23
N ASN A 297 -1.19 2.21 7.59
CA ASN A 297 -2.20 2.74 8.52
C ASN A 297 -1.70 2.63 9.98
N TYR A 298 -2.38 3.24 10.96
CA TYR A 298 -1.94 3.21 12.36
C TYR A 298 -1.96 1.81 13.02
N VAL A 299 -2.67 0.83 12.43
CA VAL A 299 -2.82 -0.55 12.93
C VAL A 299 -1.69 -1.44 12.45
N THR A 300 -1.50 -1.56 11.14
CA THR A 300 -0.52 -2.43 10.49
C THR A 300 0.81 -1.74 10.26
N GLN A 301 0.80 -0.42 10.04
CA GLN A 301 1.98 0.42 9.84
C GLN A 301 2.91 -0.12 8.74
N TYR A 302 2.32 -0.64 7.66
CA TYR A 302 3.07 -1.21 6.53
C TYR A 302 3.90 -0.16 5.79
N HIS A 303 3.42 1.08 5.74
CA HIS A 303 4.03 2.13 4.94
C HIS A 303 4.57 3.25 5.81
N ARG A 304 5.81 3.63 5.52
CA ARG A 304 6.46 4.83 6.06
C ARG A 304 6.89 5.70 4.89
N ILE A 305 6.19 6.82 4.73
CA ILE A 305 6.51 7.84 3.72
C ILE A 305 7.30 8.93 4.44
N PHE A 306 8.41 9.40 3.85
CA PHE A 306 9.30 10.41 4.44
C PHE A 306 9.56 11.54 3.45
N ASN A 307 10.24 12.60 3.90
CA ASN A 307 10.43 13.83 3.12
C ASN A 307 9.12 14.39 2.56
N ALA A 308 8.01 14.20 3.26
CA ALA A 308 6.71 14.55 2.73
C ALA A 308 6.44 16.05 2.88
N THR A 309 5.93 16.65 1.81
CA THR A 309 5.32 17.99 1.80
C THR A 309 3.81 17.80 1.82
N LEU A 310 3.15 18.23 2.90
CA LEU A 310 1.76 17.87 3.21
C LEU A 310 0.93 19.05 3.68
N ASP A 311 -0.28 19.13 3.17
CA ASP A 311 -1.34 20.00 3.66
C ASP A 311 -2.38 19.18 4.44
N ILE A 312 -2.57 19.52 5.71
CA ILE A 312 -3.62 18.92 6.55
C ILE A 312 -4.83 19.85 6.51
N ARG A 313 -5.92 19.41 5.88
CA ARG A 313 -7.13 20.21 5.72
C ARG A 313 -8.14 19.97 6.84
N GLY A 314 -8.14 18.80 7.45
CA GLY A 314 -9.03 18.46 8.55
C GLY A 314 -8.67 17.14 9.20
N ARG A 315 -9.47 16.67 10.16
CA ARG A 315 -9.26 15.39 10.86
C ARG A 315 -9.25 14.18 9.92
N LEU A 316 -9.95 14.27 8.79
CA LEU A 316 -10.16 13.18 7.85
C LEU A 316 -9.58 13.46 6.45
N GLU A 317 -8.87 14.58 6.28
CA GLU A 317 -8.38 15.01 4.97
C GLU A 317 -6.97 15.59 5.08
N TYR A 318 -6.07 15.02 4.29
CA TYR A 318 -4.77 15.60 3.99
C TYR A 318 -4.39 15.24 2.56
N GLU A 319 -3.53 16.07 1.96
CA GLU A 319 -2.96 15.81 0.64
C GLU A 319 -1.49 16.24 0.60
N GLY A 320 -0.69 15.64 -0.27
CA GLY A 320 0.71 16.00 -0.40
C GLY A 320 1.49 15.09 -1.34
N GLN A 321 2.80 15.13 -1.21
CA GLN A 321 3.76 14.32 -1.95
C GLN A 321 4.89 13.88 -1.02
N GLY A 322 5.65 12.85 -1.36
CA GLY A 322 6.74 12.37 -0.51
C GLY A 322 7.47 11.16 -1.05
N ASP A 323 8.50 10.73 -0.33
CA ASP A 323 9.38 9.64 -0.73
C ASP A 323 9.02 8.34 0.01
N TYR A 324 9.17 7.21 -0.68
CA TYR A 324 8.95 5.87 -0.15
C TYR A 324 10.16 4.97 -0.41
N THR A 325 10.57 4.18 0.57
CA THR A 325 11.65 3.20 0.39
C THR A 325 11.08 1.84 -0.01
N TYR A 326 11.34 1.43 -1.24
CA TYR A 326 11.12 0.08 -1.72
C TYR A 326 12.29 -0.83 -1.32
N TYR A 327 11.97 -2.03 -0.84
CA TYR A 327 12.94 -3.07 -0.51
C TYR A 327 12.72 -4.26 -1.43
N ASP A 328 13.76 -4.68 -2.14
CA ASP A 328 13.71 -5.88 -2.98
C ASP A 328 13.89 -7.17 -2.15
N GLU A 329 13.87 -8.33 -2.83
CA GLU A 329 14.12 -9.64 -2.21
C GLU A 329 15.49 -9.80 -1.51
N LEU A 330 16.47 -8.95 -1.81
CA LEU A 330 17.79 -8.93 -1.20
C LEU A 330 17.94 -7.85 -0.12
N ASN A 331 16.85 -7.11 0.19
CA ASN A 331 16.82 -5.91 1.02
C ASN A 331 17.67 -4.76 0.46
N ALA A 332 17.86 -4.70 -0.86
CA ALA A 332 18.40 -3.51 -1.50
C ALA A 332 17.35 -2.40 -1.44
N GLU A 333 17.78 -1.21 -1.00
CA GLU A 333 16.94 -0.04 -0.84
C GLU A 333 16.89 0.77 -2.15
N GLN A 334 15.69 1.08 -2.61
CA GLN A 334 15.44 2.01 -3.71
C GLN A 334 14.40 3.04 -3.25
N VAL A 335 14.67 4.32 -3.45
CA VAL A 335 13.74 5.39 -3.08
C VAL A 335 12.92 5.75 -4.31
N ILE A 336 11.59 5.75 -4.16
CA ILE A 336 10.62 6.12 -5.19
C ILE A 336 9.77 7.29 -4.69
N HIS A 337 9.35 8.16 -5.61
CA HIS A 337 8.61 9.38 -5.28
C HIS A 337 7.10 9.19 -5.51
N LEU A 338 6.30 9.54 -4.51
CA LEU A 338 4.84 9.62 -4.60
C LEU A 338 4.47 11.06 -4.98
N ASP A 339 4.01 11.24 -6.22
CA ASP A 339 3.56 12.52 -6.75
C ASP A 339 2.30 13.04 -6.05
N LYS A 340 1.46 12.11 -5.55
CA LYS A 340 0.25 12.43 -4.82
C LYS A 340 -0.01 11.42 -3.72
N ILE A 341 -0.29 11.92 -2.53
CA ILE A 341 -0.73 11.18 -1.35
C ILE A 341 -2.00 11.86 -0.87
N GLU A 342 -3.07 11.11 -0.67
CA GLU A 342 -4.34 11.65 -0.18
C GLU A 342 -5.13 10.62 0.64
N VAL A 343 -6.20 11.08 1.27
CA VAL A 343 -7.19 10.22 1.93
C VAL A 343 -8.33 9.94 0.95
N ASP A 344 -8.62 8.67 0.70
CA ASP A 344 -9.72 8.27 -0.17
C ASP A 344 -11.10 8.36 0.52
N THR A 345 -12.16 8.04 -0.24
CA THR A 345 -13.54 8.06 0.30
C THR A 345 -13.82 7.02 1.40
N THR A 346 -12.92 6.05 1.58
CA THR A 346 -13.00 5.04 2.65
C THR A 346 -12.16 5.41 3.87
N LEU A 347 -11.62 6.63 3.90
CA LEU A 347 -10.75 7.17 4.94
C LEU A 347 -9.40 6.45 5.03
N GLN A 348 -8.93 5.91 3.91
CA GLN A 348 -7.64 5.24 3.81
C GLN A 348 -6.64 6.09 3.04
N THR A 349 -5.39 6.03 3.47
CA THR A 349 -4.31 6.68 2.75
C THR A 349 -4.02 5.93 1.45
N VAL A 350 -4.05 6.67 0.35
CA VAL A 350 -3.67 6.21 -0.97
C VAL A 350 -2.57 7.10 -1.52
N GLY A 351 -1.63 6.49 -2.23
CA GLY A 351 -0.52 7.19 -2.86
C GLY A 351 -0.35 6.72 -4.29
N VAL A 352 -0.04 7.65 -5.19
CA VAL A 352 0.33 7.34 -6.57
C VAL A 352 1.63 8.04 -6.91
N GLY A 353 2.47 7.35 -7.68
CA GLY A 353 3.70 7.90 -8.19
C GLY A 353 4.09 7.25 -9.50
N LYS A 354 5.11 7.81 -10.14
CA LYS A 354 5.65 7.30 -11.39
C LYS A 354 7.16 7.09 -11.28
N ILE A 355 7.62 5.97 -11.83
CA ILE A 355 9.03 5.63 -11.98
C ILE A 355 9.38 5.78 -13.45
N ASP A 356 10.34 6.64 -13.76
CA ASP A 356 10.77 6.88 -15.13
C ASP A 356 11.78 5.80 -15.58
N GLU A 357 11.87 5.55 -16.88
CA GLU A 357 12.82 4.56 -17.43
C GLU A 357 14.28 4.92 -17.12
N GLU A 358 14.57 6.22 -16.98
CA GLU A 358 15.90 6.76 -16.64
C GLU A 358 16.32 6.46 -15.18
N ASP A 359 15.37 6.10 -14.31
CA ASP A 359 15.65 5.80 -12.90
C ASP A 359 16.29 4.41 -12.70
N GLU A 360 16.30 3.58 -13.75
CA GLU A 360 16.85 2.21 -13.73
C GLU A 360 16.35 1.38 -12.52
N PHE A 361 15.05 1.47 -12.22
CA PHE A 361 14.44 0.79 -11.07
C PHE A 361 14.24 -0.72 -11.30
N PHE A 362 14.42 -1.49 -10.23
CA PHE A 362 14.28 -2.95 -10.24
C PHE A 362 13.29 -3.42 -9.17
N LEU A 363 12.30 -4.24 -9.55
CA LEU A 363 11.45 -4.96 -8.60
C LEU A 363 12.27 -6.04 -7.85
N SER A 364 13.26 -6.59 -8.54
CA SER A 364 14.28 -7.49 -8.00
C SER A 364 15.47 -7.47 -8.95
N PRO A 365 16.63 -8.08 -8.60
CA PRO A 365 17.76 -8.21 -9.51
C PRO A 365 17.44 -8.88 -10.86
N PHE A 366 16.27 -9.53 -10.98
CA PHE A 366 15.84 -10.26 -12.15
C PHE A 366 14.74 -9.56 -12.97
N PHE A 367 14.16 -8.48 -12.46
CA PHE A 367 13.03 -7.77 -13.09
C PHE A 367 13.25 -6.26 -13.01
N GLY A 368 13.54 -5.63 -14.15
CA GLY A 368 13.49 -4.18 -14.29
C GLY A 368 12.05 -3.70 -14.38
N PHE A 369 11.77 -2.47 -13.93
CA PHE A 369 10.44 -1.87 -14.01
C PHE A 369 10.49 -0.37 -14.24
N TYR A 370 9.55 0.14 -15.05
CA TYR A 370 9.20 1.54 -15.09
C TYR A 370 7.70 1.70 -15.37
N GLY A 371 7.11 2.81 -14.93
CA GLY A 371 5.68 3.07 -15.04
C GLY A 371 5.09 3.58 -13.73
N ASP A 372 3.77 3.48 -13.63
CA ASP A 372 3.03 3.99 -12.48
C ASP A 372 3.02 2.97 -11.35
N PHE A 373 2.96 3.44 -10.10
CA PHE A 373 2.76 2.60 -8.94
C PHE A 373 1.76 3.22 -7.97
N GLU A 374 1.09 2.36 -7.22
CA GLU A 374 0.01 2.70 -6.29
C GLU A 374 0.31 2.07 -4.92
N LEU A 375 0.18 2.91 -3.90
CA LEU A 375 0.27 2.56 -2.48
C LEU A 375 -1.13 2.62 -1.89
N LEU A 376 -1.57 1.52 -1.28
CA LEU A 376 -2.80 1.44 -0.51
C LEU A 376 -2.45 1.09 0.93
N ALA A 377 -2.80 1.94 1.90
CA ALA A 377 -2.35 1.77 3.29
C ALA A 377 -2.81 0.47 3.96
N ASN A 378 -3.84 -0.18 3.43
CA ASN A 378 -4.38 -1.45 3.91
C ASN A 378 -3.65 -2.69 3.30
N ASN A 379 -2.90 -2.52 2.22
CA ASN A 379 -2.19 -3.59 1.52
C ASN A 379 -0.69 -3.47 1.80
N GLN A 380 -0.06 -4.56 2.25
CA GLN A 380 1.37 -4.54 2.56
C GLN A 380 2.26 -4.21 1.35
N TYR A 381 1.83 -4.60 0.15
CA TYR A 381 2.62 -4.52 -1.07
C TYR A 381 2.09 -3.45 -2.01
N LEU A 382 2.99 -2.87 -2.81
CA LEU A 382 2.64 -1.89 -3.83
C LEU A 382 2.05 -2.57 -5.06
N THR A 383 1.13 -1.87 -5.72
CA THR A 383 0.64 -2.23 -7.05
C THR A 383 1.43 -1.49 -8.10
N PHE A 384 1.93 -2.21 -9.09
CA PHE A 384 2.69 -1.64 -10.20
C PHE A 384 1.87 -1.77 -11.49
N ASP A 385 1.84 -0.72 -12.30
CA ASP A 385 1.14 -0.62 -13.59
C ASP A 385 2.10 0.00 -14.62
N GLY A 386 2.72 -0.85 -15.45
CA GLY A 386 3.80 -0.38 -16.31
C GLY A 386 4.52 -1.47 -17.07
N GLY A 387 5.69 -1.12 -17.58
CA GLY A 387 6.58 -2.02 -18.30
C GLY A 387 7.50 -2.76 -17.34
N THR A 388 7.62 -4.07 -17.50
CA THR A 388 8.69 -4.86 -16.88
C THR A 388 9.51 -5.61 -17.91
N GLN A 389 10.79 -5.77 -17.63
CA GLN A 389 11.74 -6.48 -18.47
C GLN A 389 12.48 -7.52 -17.65
N ILE A 390 12.62 -8.72 -18.21
CA ILE A 390 13.46 -9.77 -17.65
C ILE A 390 14.94 -9.53 -17.99
N ILE A 391 15.82 -9.78 -17.03
CA ILE A 391 17.26 -9.56 -17.18
C ILE A 391 17.95 -10.85 -17.64
N HIS A 392 18.48 -10.88 -18.86
CA HIS A 392 19.25 -12.02 -19.39
C HIS A 392 20.25 -11.58 -20.47
N THR A 393 21.19 -12.48 -20.80
CA THR A 393 22.25 -12.25 -21.80
C THR A 393 22.03 -12.98 -23.14
N CYS A 394 20.90 -13.67 -23.31
CA CYS A 394 20.57 -14.38 -24.54
C CYS A 394 20.36 -13.45 -25.75
N GLU A 395 21.25 -13.53 -26.75
CA GLU A 395 21.21 -12.66 -27.95
C GLU A 395 20.01 -12.94 -28.86
N ASN A 396 19.54 -14.20 -28.91
CA ASN A 396 18.45 -14.64 -29.79
C ASN A 396 17.04 -14.44 -29.20
N ILE A 397 16.96 -13.88 -27.98
CA ILE A 397 15.69 -13.56 -27.33
C ILE A 397 15.65 -12.04 -27.13
N GLU A 398 14.64 -11.40 -27.71
CA GLU A 398 14.49 -9.96 -27.56
C GLU A 398 14.11 -9.59 -26.12
N ARG A 399 14.87 -8.66 -25.53
CA ARG A 399 14.56 -8.06 -24.23
C ARG A 399 13.51 -6.97 -24.42
N ASN A 400 12.24 -7.33 -24.34
CA ASN A 400 11.14 -6.38 -24.45
C ASN A 400 10.62 -5.98 -23.06
N TRP A 401 10.17 -4.73 -22.96
CA TRP A 401 9.38 -4.25 -21.84
C TRP A 401 7.92 -4.65 -22.08
N PHE A 402 7.44 -5.64 -21.32
CA PHE A 402 6.04 -6.07 -21.41
C PHE A 402 5.19 -5.39 -20.35
N THR A 403 3.95 -5.06 -20.72
CA THR A 403 3.04 -4.33 -19.84
C THR A 403 2.32 -5.27 -18.88
N PHE A 404 2.21 -4.89 -17.62
CA PHE A 404 1.39 -5.60 -16.63
C PHE A 404 0.83 -4.63 -15.59
N ARG A 405 -0.23 -5.07 -14.90
CA ARG A 405 -0.69 -4.46 -13.66
C ARG A 405 -0.88 -5.52 -12.59
N SER A 406 -0.15 -5.43 -11.49
CA SER A 406 -0.37 -6.32 -10.34
C SER A 406 0.27 -5.83 -9.05
N GLU A 407 -0.25 -6.30 -7.92
CA GLU A 407 0.43 -6.23 -6.64
C GLU A 407 1.69 -7.12 -6.65
N ILE A 408 2.82 -6.57 -6.22
CA ILE A 408 4.11 -7.27 -6.22
C ILE A 408 4.62 -7.46 -4.79
N ASN A 409 4.68 -8.72 -4.36
CA ASN A 409 5.44 -9.12 -3.18
C ASN A 409 6.92 -9.23 -3.54
N PRO A 410 7.81 -8.37 -3.01
CA PRO A 410 9.23 -8.39 -3.37
C PRO A 410 9.92 -9.73 -3.03
N SER A 411 9.43 -10.48 -2.03
CA SER A 411 10.00 -11.78 -1.64
C SER A 411 9.59 -12.94 -2.56
N GLU A 412 8.47 -12.83 -3.29
CA GLU A 412 7.96 -13.85 -4.19
C GLU A 412 7.20 -13.18 -5.35
N ILE A 413 7.95 -12.71 -6.35
CA ILE A 413 7.41 -11.94 -7.48
C ILE A 413 6.70 -12.87 -8.47
N TYR A 414 5.41 -12.64 -8.68
CA TYR A 414 4.61 -13.27 -9.73
C TYR A 414 3.97 -12.20 -10.60
N ILE A 415 4.39 -12.10 -11.86
CA ILE A 415 3.88 -11.11 -12.80
C ILE A 415 2.85 -11.79 -13.72
N PRO A 416 1.61 -11.29 -13.83
CA PRO A 416 0.59 -11.95 -14.65
C PRO A 416 0.97 -11.93 -16.14
N VAL A 417 0.75 -13.06 -16.81
CA VAL A 417 0.98 -13.25 -18.25
C VAL A 417 -0.28 -13.88 -18.86
N ASP A 418 -0.94 -13.16 -19.75
CA ASP A 418 -2.16 -13.61 -20.41
C ASP A 418 -2.15 -13.36 -21.93
N THR A 419 -3.22 -13.74 -22.63
CA THR A 419 -3.35 -13.58 -24.10
C THR A 419 -3.31 -12.12 -24.59
N THR A 420 -3.53 -11.18 -23.68
CA THR A 420 -3.51 -9.73 -23.96
C THR A 420 -2.12 -9.14 -23.79
N MET A 421 -1.11 -9.91 -23.34
CA MET A 421 0.27 -9.42 -23.16
C MET A 421 0.81 -8.68 -24.39
N ARG A 422 1.30 -7.46 -24.19
CA ARG A 422 1.92 -6.62 -25.22
C ARG A 422 3.22 -6.03 -24.69
N ASP A 423 4.05 -5.56 -25.61
CA ASP A 423 5.11 -4.61 -25.28
C ASP A 423 4.55 -3.19 -25.12
N MET A 424 5.41 -2.27 -24.67
CA MET A 424 5.10 -0.84 -24.54
C MET A 424 4.72 -0.15 -25.87
N ASN A 425 5.02 -0.76 -27.02
CA ASN A 425 4.62 -0.31 -28.36
C ASN A 425 3.35 -1.02 -28.89
N SER A 426 2.64 -1.77 -28.04
CA SER A 426 1.44 -2.55 -28.37
C SER A 426 1.66 -3.74 -29.34
N SER A 427 2.90 -4.21 -29.50
CA SER A 427 3.23 -5.44 -30.24
C SER A 427 2.82 -6.67 -29.43
N ARG A 428 2.36 -7.73 -30.11
CA ARG A 428 2.02 -9.00 -29.45
C ARG A 428 3.28 -9.75 -29.06
N LEU A 429 3.34 -10.16 -27.80
CA LEU A 429 4.40 -11.02 -27.28
C LEU A 429 3.95 -12.49 -27.30
N GLY A 430 4.91 -13.39 -27.16
CA GLY A 430 4.69 -14.84 -27.02
C GLY A 430 5.55 -15.41 -25.90
N VAL A 431 5.13 -16.55 -25.35
CA VAL A 431 5.93 -17.33 -24.40
C VAL A 431 5.84 -18.81 -24.75
N GLY A 432 6.84 -19.33 -25.44
CA GLY A 432 6.85 -20.71 -25.92
C GLY A 432 7.73 -20.95 -27.14
N VAL A 433 7.46 -22.07 -27.81
CA VAL A 433 8.04 -22.40 -29.11
C VAL A 433 6.95 -22.22 -30.16
N MET A 434 7.25 -21.45 -31.19
CA MET A 434 6.31 -21.04 -32.22
C MET A 434 6.68 -21.70 -33.55
N VAL A 435 5.68 -21.85 -34.41
CA VAL A 435 5.83 -22.25 -35.80
C VAL A 435 5.33 -21.12 -36.70
N ALA A 436 6.16 -20.76 -37.67
CA ALA A 436 5.79 -19.77 -38.68
C ALA A 436 4.60 -20.28 -39.53
N ASP A 437 3.67 -19.39 -39.86
CA ASP A 437 2.52 -19.74 -40.72
C ASP A 437 2.93 -19.86 -42.20
N ASP A 438 3.95 -19.10 -42.62
CA ASP A 438 4.42 -19.04 -44.00
C ASP A 438 5.67 -19.88 -44.27
N SER A 439 5.77 -20.44 -45.48
CA SER A 439 6.96 -21.17 -45.95
C SER A 439 8.10 -20.22 -46.36
N PRO A 440 9.38 -20.49 -46.01
CA PRO A 440 9.84 -21.69 -45.30
C PRO A 440 9.33 -21.78 -43.86
N ILE A 441 8.77 -22.93 -43.50
CA ILE A 441 8.19 -23.14 -42.18
C ILE A 441 9.35 -23.22 -41.20
N GLU A 442 9.44 -22.24 -40.32
CA GLU A 442 10.50 -22.15 -39.32
C GLU A 442 9.94 -22.33 -37.92
N LEU A 443 10.66 -23.07 -37.08
CA LEU A 443 10.45 -23.05 -35.65
C LEU A 443 11.32 -21.95 -35.03
N TYR A 444 10.73 -21.21 -34.10
CA TYR A 444 11.47 -20.22 -33.34
C TYR A 444 10.93 -20.10 -31.92
N SER A 445 11.80 -19.70 -31.02
CA SER A 445 11.48 -19.57 -29.61
C SER A 445 11.16 -18.12 -29.26
N THR A 446 10.23 -17.93 -28.33
CA THR A 446 9.88 -16.61 -27.80
C THR A 446 9.66 -16.69 -26.30
N PHE A 447 10.16 -15.71 -25.55
CA PHE A 447 9.94 -15.62 -24.11
C PHE A 447 9.74 -14.16 -23.75
N LEU A 448 8.47 -13.72 -23.73
CA LEU A 448 8.10 -12.31 -23.59
C LEU A 448 8.71 -11.46 -24.71
N SER A 449 8.93 -12.08 -25.87
CA SER A 449 9.47 -11.45 -27.07
C SER A 449 8.43 -11.39 -28.18
N ARG A 450 8.63 -10.49 -29.15
CA ARG A 450 7.68 -10.29 -30.24
C ARG A 450 7.53 -11.56 -31.08
N LYS A 451 6.30 -11.87 -31.48
CA LYS A 451 6.04 -12.89 -32.51
C LYS A 451 6.48 -12.33 -33.87
N LYS A 452 7.09 -13.16 -34.74
CA LYS A 452 7.56 -12.71 -36.06
C LYS A 452 6.36 -12.24 -36.89
N ASP A 453 5.29 -13.03 -36.91
CA ASP A 453 4.05 -12.71 -37.58
C ASP A 453 2.81 -12.93 -36.71
N ARG A 454 1.69 -12.31 -37.11
CA ARG A 454 0.40 -12.44 -36.40
C ARG A 454 -0.22 -13.83 -36.56
N GLY A 455 0.09 -14.52 -37.65
CA GLY A 455 -0.41 -15.85 -37.98
C GLY A 455 0.31 -16.97 -37.22
N ASP A 456 1.51 -16.71 -36.71
CA ASP A 456 2.35 -17.73 -36.08
C ASP A 456 1.63 -18.39 -34.89
N GLN A 457 1.74 -19.71 -34.83
CA GLN A 457 1.04 -20.52 -33.85
C GLN A 457 2.04 -21.13 -32.87
N GLY A 458 1.61 -21.37 -31.63
CA GLY A 458 2.43 -22.03 -30.63
C GLY A 458 2.44 -23.55 -30.79
N LEU A 459 3.62 -24.15 -30.90
CA LEU A 459 3.78 -25.58 -30.62
C LEU A 459 3.44 -25.88 -29.15
N ILE A 460 3.93 -25.01 -28.28
CA ILE A 460 3.53 -24.91 -26.89
C ILE A 460 3.54 -23.43 -26.51
N GLU A 461 2.52 -22.99 -25.78
CA GLU A 461 2.47 -21.67 -25.17
C GLU A 461 2.05 -21.80 -23.70
N ALA A 462 2.63 -20.98 -22.83
CA ALA A 462 2.25 -20.92 -21.43
C ALA A 462 1.70 -19.54 -21.06
N LEU A 463 0.68 -19.55 -20.19
CA LEU A 463 0.02 -18.40 -19.60
C LEU A 463 -0.09 -18.62 -18.08
N GLY A 464 -0.36 -17.56 -17.34
CA GLY A 464 -0.50 -17.58 -15.88
C GLY A 464 0.36 -16.50 -15.26
N TYR A 465 1.50 -16.89 -14.70
CA TYR A 465 2.42 -15.98 -14.04
C TYR A 465 3.86 -16.23 -14.46
N LEU A 466 4.60 -15.15 -14.68
CA LEU A 466 6.04 -15.12 -14.77
C LEU A 466 6.65 -15.17 -13.37
N TYR A 467 7.60 -16.06 -13.18
CA TYR A 467 8.34 -16.30 -11.95
C TYR A 467 9.81 -16.53 -12.27
N TYR A 468 10.70 -16.18 -11.35
CA TYR A 468 12.13 -16.48 -11.47
C TYR A 468 12.57 -17.48 -10.39
N ASP A 469 13.03 -18.66 -10.81
CA ASP A 469 13.57 -19.68 -9.92
C ASP A 469 15.10 -19.52 -9.77
N ARG A 470 15.51 -18.97 -8.63
CA ARG A 470 16.92 -18.74 -8.31
C ARG A 470 17.75 -20.03 -8.19
N LYS A 471 17.12 -21.17 -7.89
CA LYS A 471 17.85 -22.45 -7.73
C LYS A 471 18.30 -23.01 -9.07
N THR A 472 17.50 -22.80 -10.10
CA THR A 472 17.74 -23.32 -11.45
C THR A 472 18.23 -22.23 -12.42
N GLY A 473 18.15 -20.95 -12.06
CA GLY A 473 18.53 -19.83 -12.93
C GLY A 473 17.58 -19.68 -14.11
N GLN A 474 16.28 -19.92 -13.88
CA GLN A 474 15.27 -19.99 -14.93
C GLN A 474 14.13 -19.00 -14.70
N TYR A 475 13.74 -18.29 -15.76
CA TYR A 475 12.42 -17.66 -15.82
C TYR A 475 11.40 -18.72 -16.21
N GLN A 476 10.26 -18.75 -15.55
CA GLN A 476 9.19 -19.72 -15.76
C GLN A 476 7.87 -18.99 -15.94
N VAL A 477 7.05 -19.46 -16.88
CA VAL A 477 5.67 -19.00 -17.08
C VAL A 477 4.74 -20.19 -17.04
N GLY A 478 3.72 -20.11 -16.18
CA GLY A 478 2.68 -21.13 -16.00
C GLY A 478 1.74 -20.77 -14.86
N SER A 479 0.84 -21.68 -14.47
CA SER A 479 0.04 -21.46 -13.26
C SER A 479 0.92 -21.51 -12.01
N LYS A 480 0.52 -20.83 -10.93
CA LYS A 480 1.28 -20.83 -9.66
C LYS A 480 1.48 -22.25 -9.13
N GLU A 481 0.47 -23.09 -9.27
CA GLU A 481 0.50 -24.49 -8.84
C GLU A 481 1.51 -25.29 -9.67
N LYS A 482 1.52 -25.11 -11.00
CA LYS A 482 2.41 -25.81 -11.93
C LYS A 482 3.87 -25.38 -11.75
N ILE A 483 4.12 -24.09 -11.53
CA ILE A 483 5.46 -23.56 -11.21
C ILE A 483 6.00 -24.22 -9.94
N LYS A 484 5.17 -24.30 -8.88
CA LYS A 484 5.55 -24.93 -7.61
C LYS A 484 5.67 -26.45 -7.71
N GLN A 485 4.88 -27.08 -8.60
CA GLN A 485 4.83 -28.52 -8.80
C GLN A 485 4.76 -28.85 -10.31
N PRO A 486 5.92 -29.00 -10.99
CA PRO A 486 5.97 -29.22 -12.44
C PRO A 486 5.24 -30.47 -12.95
N ASN A 487 4.94 -31.44 -12.08
CA ASN A 487 4.21 -32.66 -12.42
C ASN A 487 2.68 -32.47 -12.51
N LEU A 488 2.16 -31.31 -12.12
CA LEU A 488 0.73 -31.02 -12.24
C LEU A 488 0.33 -30.81 -13.72
N PRO A 489 -0.94 -30.97 -14.07
CA PRO A 489 -1.45 -30.62 -15.40
C PRO A 489 -1.26 -29.13 -15.74
N GLY A 490 -1.12 -28.83 -17.03
CA GLY A 490 -0.97 -27.48 -17.58
C GLY A 490 0.40 -27.22 -18.20
N ASN A 491 0.46 -26.17 -19.02
CA ASN A 491 1.67 -25.77 -19.71
C ASN A 491 2.59 -24.95 -18.80
N LEU A 492 3.88 -25.28 -18.84
CA LEU A 492 4.96 -24.55 -18.19
C LEU A 492 6.05 -24.31 -19.23
N VAL A 493 6.41 -23.06 -19.48
CA VAL A 493 7.53 -22.69 -20.34
C VAL A 493 8.61 -22.04 -19.50
N ALA A 494 9.86 -22.46 -19.67
CA ALA A 494 10.99 -21.94 -18.92
C ALA A 494 12.14 -21.53 -19.86
N LEU A 495 12.75 -20.39 -19.57
CA LEU A 495 13.98 -19.89 -20.19
C LEU A 495 15.14 -20.02 -19.20
N ASN A 496 16.17 -20.77 -19.58
CA ASN A 496 17.43 -20.81 -18.83
C ASN A 496 18.35 -19.65 -19.24
N GLN A 497 18.78 -18.84 -18.27
CA GLN A 497 19.62 -17.65 -18.55
C GLN A 497 21.04 -17.99 -19.02
N GLU A 498 21.59 -19.14 -18.62
CA GLU A 498 22.97 -19.54 -18.93
C GLU A 498 23.07 -20.22 -20.30
N SER A 499 22.19 -21.19 -20.57
CA SER A 499 22.20 -21.96 -21.81
C SER A 499 21.38 -21.31 -22.92
N CYS A 500 20.50 -20.36 -22.60
CA CYS A 500 19.52 -19.78 -23.50
C CYS A 500 18.59 -20.82 -24.15
N GLU A 501 18.43 -21.98 -23.50
CA GLU A 501 17.48 -23.02 -23.88
C GLU A 501 16.07 -22.61 -23.42
N ILE A 502 15.10 -22.67 -24.34
CA ILE A 502 13.68 -22.64 -23.97
C ILE A 502 13.19 -24.07 -23.83
N THR A 503 12.60 -24.35 -22.68
CA THR A 503 11.93 -25.63 -22.41
C THR A 503 10.44 -25.39 -22.23
N GLY A 504 9.62 -26.30 -22.75
CA GLY A 504 8.19 -26.33 -22.55
C GLY A 504 7.77 -27.69 -22.02
N ASP A 505 6.82 -27.71 -21.12
CA ASP A 505 6.31 -28.91 -20.47
C ASP A 505 4.78 -28.83 -20.44
N GLY A 506 4.10 -29.76 -21.13
CA GLY A 506 2.64 -29.72 -21.25
C GLY A 506 2.10 -30.36 -22.53
N GLN A 507 1.00 -29.82 -23.03
CA GLN A 507 0.40 -30.22 -24.31
C GLN A 507 1.14 -29.56 -25.46
N ILE A 508 1.49 -30.36 -26.46
CA ILE A 508 2.20 -29.92 -27.67
C ILE A 508 1.26 -30.12 -28.85
N ASP A 509 0.97 -29.04 -29.55
CA ASP A 509 0.17 -29.04 -30.76
C ASP A 509 1.10 -28.84 -31.95
N PHE A 510 1.22 -29.84 -32.82
CA PHE A 510 2.07 -29.75 -34.01
C PHE A 510 1.57 -28.74 -35.05
N GLN A 511 0.41 -28.10 -34.81
CA GLN A 511 -0.19 -27.08 -35.66
C GLN A 511 -0.40 -27.59 -37.10
N VAL A 512 -1.01 -28.77 -37.20
CA VAL A 512 -1.31 -29.46 -38.47
C VAL A 512 -2.80 -29.68 -38.66
N GLU A 513 -3.27 -29.58 -39.90
CA GLU A 513 -4.68 -29.79 -40.25
C GLU A 513 -4.93 -31.25 -40.65
N LEU A 514 -5.33 -32.08 -39.67
CA LEU A 514 -5.53 -33.52 -39.85
C LEU A 514 -7.01 -33.96 -40.00
N GLY A 515 -7.95 -33.03 -40.16
CA GLY A 515 -9.36 -33.35 -40.36
C GLY A 515 -9.96 -34.17 -39.20
N LEU A 516 -10.37 -35.41 -39.48
CA LEU A 516 -10.93 -36.34 -38.46
C LEU A 516 -9.89 -37.30 -37.87
N MET A 517 -8.60 -37.14 -38.20
CA MET A 517 -7.52 -37.80 -37.48
C MET A 517 -7.02 -36.86 -36.38
N GLU A 518 -6.88 -37.37 -35.17
CA GLU A 518 -6.36 -36.60 -34.04
C GLU A 518 -4.94 -37.09 -33.71
N PHE A 519 -4.04 -36.14 -33.47
CA PHE A 519 -2.71 -36.40 -32.93
C PHE A 519 -2.48 -35.47 -31.75
N ASN A 520 -2.59 -35.99 -30.54
CA ASN A 520 -2.35 -35.22 -29.32
C ASN A 520 -1.02 -35.63 -28.71
N GLN A 521 -0.07 -34.69 -28.63
CA GLN A 521 1.23 -34.92 -28.00
C GLN A 521 1.27 -34.28 -26.62
N ILE A 522 1.75 -35.01 -25.62
CA ILE A 522 1.94 -34.52 -24.24
C ILE A 522 3.34 -34.88 -23.80
N GLY A 523 4.12 -33.89 -23.36
CA GLY A 523 5.51 -34.14 -22.98
C GLY A 523 6.30 -32.89 -22.73
N THR A 524 7.55 -32.93 -23.15
CA THR A 524 8.49 -31.81 -23.10
C THR A 524 8.96 -31.43 -24.50
N ILE A 525 9.21 -30.16 -24.70
CA ILE A 525 9.84 -29.59 -25.89
C ILE A 525 11.04 -28.78 -25.42
N LYS A 526 12.14 -28.86 -26.16
CA LYS A 526 13.36 -28.09 -25.93
C LYS A 526 13.76 -27.44 -27.24
N ASN A 527 14.00 -26.15 -27.21
CA ASN A 527 14.60 -25.41 -28.31
C ASN A 527 15.93 -24.84 -27.83
N ASP A 528 17.02 -25.30 -28.45
CA ASP A 528 18.36 -24.77 -28.22
C ASP A 528 18.44 -23.40 -28.89
N GLY A 529 18.45 -22.33 -28.08
CA GLY A 529 18.46 -20.97 -28.59
C GLY A 529 19.70 -20.62 -29.43
N LEU A 530 20.82 -21.35 -29.34
CA LEU A 530 22.04 -21.09 -30.11
C LEU A 530 22.05 -21.81 -31.46
N LYS A 531 21.51 -23.02 -31.53
CA LYS A 531 21.47 -23.84 -32.76
C LYS A 531 20.12 -23.81 -33.47
N ASN A 532 19.10 -23.27 -32.80
CA ASN A 532 17.68 -23.33 -33.17
C ASN A 532 17.19 -24.76 -33.46
N THR A 533 17.71 -25.76 -32.75
CA THR A 533 17.27 -27.15 -32.89
C THR A 533 16.15 -27.44 -31.90
N THR A 534 15.02 -27.96 -32.39
CA THR A 534 13.87 -28.33 -31.58
C THR A 534 13.79 -29.83 -31.38
N PHE A 535 13.77 -30.26 -30.12
CA PHE A 535 13.59 -31.64 -29.70
C PHE A 535 12.31 -31.78 -28.87
N ILE A 536 11.48 -32.77 -29.18
CA ILE A 536 10.24 -33.07 -28.47
C ILE A 536 10.31 -34.49 -27.95
N GLU A 537 9.97 -34.70 -26.68
CA GLU A 537 9.89 -36.03 -26.08
C GLU A 537 8.60 -36.16 -25.28
N GLY A 538 7.85 -37.23 -25.50
CA GLY A 538 6.58 -37.39 -24.81
C GLY A 538 5.76 -38.59 -25.23
N VAL A 539 4.45 -38.43 -25.04
CA VAL A 539 3.42 -39.42 -25.26
C VAL A 539 2.54 -38.93 -26.41
N GLY A 540 2.34 -39.77 -27.41
CA GLY A 540 1.49 -39.46 -28.57
C GLY A 540 0.20 -40.27 -28.55
N LYS A 541 -0.95 -39.60 -28.45
CA LYS A 541 -2.28 -40.23 -28.57
C LYS A 541 -2.80 -39.98 -29.99
N ILE A 542 -2.84 -41.05 -30.80
CA ILE A 542 -3.22 -40.99 -32.21
C ILE A 542 -4.55 -41.72 -32.39
N ASN A 543 -5.55 -40.98 -32.86
CA ASN A 543 -6.91 -41.50 -33.01
C ASN A 543 -7.39 -41.30 -34.45
N PHE A 544 -7.87 -42.38 -35.06
CA PHE A 544 -8.45 -42.35 -36.40
C PHE A 544 -9.40 -43.53 -36.60
N HIS A 545 -10.42 -43.33 -37.45
CA HIS A 545 -11.40 -44.37 -37.78
C HIS A 545 -10.71 -45.57 -38.45
N PHE A 546 -10.82 -46.76 -37.83
CA PHE A 546 -10.15 -47.96 -38.33
C PHE A 546 -10.90 -49.24 -37.95
N ASP A 547 -10.68 -50.31 -38.72
CA ASP A 547 -11.36 -51.60 -38.51
C ASP A 547 -10.84 -52.34 -37.26
N ASP A 548 -11.76 -52.85 -36.45
CA ASP A 548 -11.46 -53.59 -35.22
C ASP A 548 -10.72 -54.91 -35.51
N GLY A 549 -11.02 -55.58 -36.63
CA GLY A 549 -10.36 -56.82 -37.05
C GLY A 549 -8.90 -56.59 -37.43
N ALA A 550 -8.63 -55.54 -38.20
CA ALA A 550 -7.29 -55.13 -38.58
C ALA A 550 -6.48 -54.68 -37.34
N THR A 551 -7.10 -53.90 -36.45
CA THR A 551 -6.52 -53.48 -35.17
C THR A 551 -6.16 -54.69 -34.30
N LYS A 552 -7.05 -55.68 -34.23
CA LYS A 552 -6.81 -56.93 -33.50
C LYS A 552 -5.65 -57.73 -34.08
N ARG A 553 -5.58 -57.90 -35.42
CA ARG A 553 -4.48 -58.61 -36.08
C ARG A 553 -3.13 -57.95 -35.81
N LEU A 554 -3.05 -56.62 -35.94
CA LEU A 554 -1.85 -55.85 -35.61
C LEU A 554 -1.44 -56.10 -34.15
N THR A 555 -2.38 -55.96 -33.22
CA THR A 555 -2.14 -56.17 -31.78
C THR A 555 -1.60 -57.57 -31.48
N GLU A 556 -2.24 -58.62 -32.02
CA GLU A 556 -1.84 -60.02 -31.77
C GLU A 556 -0.43 -60.30 -32.31
N GLN A 557 -0.07 -59.73 -33.46
CA GLN A 557 1.26 -59.88 -34.03
C GLN A 557 2.33 -59.20 -33.18
N LEU A 558 2.07 -57.98 -32.67
CA LEU A 558 2.97 -57.29 -31.75
C LEU A 558 3.16 -58.03 -30.42
N GLN A 559 2.08 -58.56 -29.84
CA GLN A 559 2.13 -59.28 -28.56
C GLN A 559 2.87 -60.62 -28.64
N ALA A 560 2.77 -61.30 -29.78
CA ALA A 560 3.40 -62.60 -30.01
C ALA A 560 4.89 -62.49 -30.41
N TRP A 561 5.40 -61.29 -30.72
CA TRP A 561 6.76 -61.11 -31.19
C TRP A 561 7.79 -61.24 -30.04
N PRO A 562 8.76 -62.17 -30.10
CA PRO A 562 9.60 -62.52 -28.96
C PRO A 562 10.67 -61.48 -28.60
N ASP A 563 11.10 -60.65 -29.56
CA ASP A 563 12.31 -59.81 -29.43
C ASP A 563 12.02 -58.31 -29.19
N LEU A 564 10.78 -57.94 -28.84
CA LEU A 564 10.47 -56.54 -28.53
C LEU A 564 10.85 -56.18 -27.09
N ALA A 565 11.63 -55.11 -26.93
CA ALA A 565 12.01 -54.61 -25.61
C ALA A 565 10.80 -54.04 -24.85
N PRO A 566 10.68 -54.28 -23.53
CA PRO A 566 9.61 -53.69 -22.71
C PRO A 566 9.78 -52.18 -22.56
N VAL A 567 8.66 -51.45 -22.51
CA VAL A 567 8.64 -50.03 -22.14
C VAL A 567 8.62 -49.91 -20.62
N ASP A 568 9.56 -49.15 -20.07
CA ASP A 568 9.57 -48.78 -18.65
C ASP A 568 8.85 -47.43 -18.49
N ILE A 569 7.55 -47.49 -18.21
CA ILE A 569 6.67 -46.32 -18.07
C ILE A 569 7.15 -45.30 -17.03
N THR A 570 7.95 -45.72 -16.04
CA THR A 570 8.46 -44.83 -14.98
C THR A 570 9.57 -43.90 -15.48
N LYS A 571 10.14 -44.21 -16.65
CA LYS A 571 11.17 -43.43 -17.34
C LYS A 571 10.61 -42.61 -18.50
N THR A 572 9.30 -42.63 -18.72
CA THR A 572 8.66 -41.89 -19.81
C THR A 572 7.70 -40.84 -19.25
N HIS A 573 7.13 -40.02 -20.13
CA HIS A 573 6.11 -39.04 -19.76
C HIS A 573 4.71 -39.65 -19.58
N TYR A 574 4.57 -40.98 -19.55
CA TYR A 574 3.27 -41.67 -19.57
C TYR A 574 2.39 -41.34 -18.35
N GLU A 575 2.93 -41.40 -17.13
CA GLU A 575 2.18 -41.01 -15.93
C GLU A 575 1.71 -39.56 -15.98
N LYS A 576 2.57 -38.67 -16.46
CA LYS A 576 2.24 -37.25 -16.62
C LYS A 576 1.13 -37.05 -17.64
N ALA A 577 1.19 -37.75 -18.78
CA ALA A 577 0.13 -37.69 -19.78
C ALA A 577 -1.22 -38.21 -19.25
N ILE A 578 -1.22 -39.24 -18.39
CA ILE A 578 -2.44 -39.70 -17.72
C ILE A 578 -3.03 -38.60 -16.83
N ARG A 579 -2.19 -37.87 -16.09
CA ARG A 579 -2.62 -36.72 -15.26
C ARG A 579 -3.23 -35.61 -16.10
N GLU A 580 -2.61 -35.27 -17.23
CA GLU A 580 -3.11 -34.26 -18.18
C GLU A 580 -4.46 -34.66 -18.80
N ILE A 581 -4.62 -35.93 -19.20
CA ILE A 581 -5.84 -36.40 -19.87
C ILE A 581 -7.01 -36.57 -18.89
N MET A 582 -6.75 -37.08 -17.69
CA MET A 582 -7.80 -37.53 -16.76
C MET A 582 -8.02 -36.60 -15.56
N GLY A 583 -7.13 -35.64 -15.32
CA GLY A 583 -7.09 -34.85 -14.09
C GLY A 583 -6.54 -35.64 -12.88
N LEU A 584 -6.15 -34.91 -11.84
CA LEU A 584 -5.41 -35.45 -10.67
C LEU A 584 -6.17 -36.55 -9.92
N GLU A 585 -7.44 -36.33 -9.58
CA GLU A 585 -8.20 -37.26 -8.73
C GLU A 585 -8.40 -38.65 -9.36
N LYS A 586 -8.66 -38.70 -10.67
CA LYS A 586 -8.84 -39.95 -11.40
C LYS A 586 -7.49 -40.61 -11.70
N SER A 587 -6.50 -39.81 -12.10
CA SER A 587 -5.19 -40.32 -12.53
C SER A 587 -4.42 -40.99 -11.40
N ASP A 588 -4.43 -40.47 -10.17
CA ASP A 588 -3.63 -41.05 -9.08
C ASP A 588 -4.04 -42.50 -8.73
N LYS A 589 -5.34 -42.82 -8.81
CA LYS A 589 -5.84 -44.21 -8.64
C LYS A 589 -5.35 -45.11 -9.76
N VAL A 590 -5.43 -44.63 -10.98
CA VAL A 590 -5.07 -45.37 -12.20
C VAL A 590 -3.56 -45.58 -12.31
N ILE A 591 -2.76 -44.56 -11.98
CA ILE A 591 -1.29 -44.63 -11.92
C ILE A 591 -0.85 -45.57 -10.80
N SER A 592 -1.47 -45.51 -9.62
CA SER A 592 -1.16 -46.45 -8.53
C SER A 592 -1.43 -47.90 -8.94
N GLU A 593 -2.53 -48.17 -9.64
CA GLU A 593 -2.85 -49.50 -10.16
C GLU A 593 -1.84 -49.97 -11.22
N LEU A 594 -1.46 -49.06 -12.12
CA LEU A 594 -0.47 -49.31 -13.16
C LEU A 594 0.90 -49.66 -12.56
N ASN A 595 1.36 -48.90 -11.55
CA ASN A 595 2.63 -49.13 -10.88
C ASN A 595 2.66 -50.43 -10.06
N LEU A 596 1.53 -50.85 -9.48
CA LEU A 596 1.46 -52.11 -8.72
C LEU A 596 1.43 -53.35 -9.61
N ASN A 597 0.80 -53.28 -10.78
CA ASN A 597 0.50 -54.45 -11.61
C ASN A 597 1.26 -54.48 -12.94
N GLY A 598 1.94 -53.39 -13.33
CA GLY A 598 2.59 -53.20 -14.64
C GLY A 598 1.62 -53.04 -15.82
N GLN A 599 0.30 -53.10 -15.55
CA GLN A 599 -0.78 -52.96 -16.53
C GLN A 599 -2.08 -52.57 -15.82
N PHE A 600 -3.00 -51.93 -16.54
CA PHE A 600 -4.36 -51.66 -16.07
C PHE A 600 -5.20 -52.94 -16.03
N LYS A 601 -6.01 -53.15 -14.99
CA LYS A 601 -7.04 -54.20 -14.97
C LYS A 601 -8.14 -53.90 -16.00
N ARG A 602 -8.51 -52.62 -16.12
CA ARG A 602 -9.39 -52.09 -17.16
C ARG A 602 -8.82 -50.78 -17.68
N LEU A 603 -8.53 -50.73 -18.98
CA LEU A 603 -8.07 -49.50 -19.63
C LEU A 603 -9.19 -48.43 -19.56
N PRO A 604 -8.94 -47.26 -18.94
CA PRO A 604 -9.90 -46.16 -18.92
C PRO A 604 -10.31 -45.74 -20.33
N GLU A 605 -11.55 -45.28 -20.50
CA GLU A 605 -12.07 -44.88 -21.81
C GLU A 605 -11.33 -43.65 -22.36
N GLU A 606 -10.92 -42.74 -21.48
CA GLU A 606 -10.17 -41.53 -21.83
C GLU A 606 -8.79 -41.83 -22.46
N LEU A 607 -8.20 -43.00 -22.16
CA LEU A 607 -6.91 -43.45 -22.69
C LEU A 607 -7.04 -44.34 -23.94
N GLN A 608 -8.27 -44.68 -24.35
CA GLN A 608 -8.48 -45.46 -25.57
C GLN A 608 -8.23 -44.59 -26.81
N SER A 609 -7.47 -45.14 -27.75
CA SER A 609 -7.16 -44.54 -29.05
C SER A 609 -6.71 -45.65 -30.01
N THR A 610 -6.64 -45.35 -31.30
CA THR A 610 -6.15 -46.31 -32.30
C THR A 610 -4.71 -46.71 -31.99
N LEU A 611 -3.83 -45.74 -31.72
CA LEU A 611 -2.47 -45.94 -31.23
C LEU A 611 -2.18 -44.97 -30.09
N PHE A 612 -1.75 -45.49 -28.95
CA PHE A 612 -1.24 -44.68 -27.85
C PHE A 612 0.24 -45.01 -27.62
N LEU A 613 1.11 -44.02 -27.81
CA LEU A 613 2.56 -44.14 -27.71
C LEU A 613 2.99 -43.66 -26.33
N ALA A 614 3.59 -44.54 -25.52
CA ALA A 614 4.14 -44.21 -24.19
C ALA A 614 5.43 -43.40 -24.23
N ASP A 615 6.17 -43.49 -25.34
CA ASP A 615 7.46 -42.84 -25.55
C ASP A 615 7.68 -42.63 -27.05
N VAL A 616 7.67 -41.37 -27.48
CA VAL A 616 8.00 -40.94 -28.83
C VAL A 616 8.79 -39.63 -28.75
N LYS A 617 9.92 -39.60 -29.46
CA LYS A 617 10.84 -38.47 -29.53
C LYS A 617 10.82 -37.94 -30.96
N PHE A 618 10.78 -36.62 -31.15
CA PHE A 618 10.80 -35.97 -32.45
C PHE A 618 11.90 -34.92 -32.52
N GLU A 619 12.50 -34.79 -33.69
CA GLU A 619 13.34 -33.67 -34.08
C GLU A 619 12.70 -32.95 -35.27
N TRP A 620 12.80 -31.63 -35.28
CA TRP A 620 12.40 -30.83 -36.43
C TRP A 620 13.47 -30.87 -37.52
N ASN A 621 13.05 -31.13 -38.76
CA ASN A 621 13.89 -31.12 -39.93
C ASN A 621 13.49 -29.96 -40.85
N ASP A 622 14.34 -28.93 -40.93
CA ASP A 622 14.08 -27.72 -41.72
C ASP A 622 14.01 -27.99 -43.24
N VAL A 623 14.75 -28.99 -43.75
CA VAL A 623 14.80 -29.30 -45.18
C VAL A 623 13.50 -29.97 -45.64
N ASP A 624 12.98 -30.87 -44.80
CA ASP A 624 11.76 -31.61 -45.08
C ASP A 624 10.50 -30.92 -44.53
N GLU A 625 10.64 -29.79 -43.81
CA GLU A 625 9.56 -29.11 -43.08
C GLU A 625 8.70 -30.10 -42.25
N SER A 626 9.36 -30.98 -41.49
CA SER A 626 8.69 -32.09 -40.80
C SER A 626 9.25 -32.42 -39.41
N TYR A 627 8.36 -32.87 -38.52
CA TYR A 627 8.73 -33.50 -37.27
C TYR A 627 9.00 -34.98 -37.52
N GLN A 628 10.24 -35.41 -37.30
CA GLN A 628 10.69 -36.78 -37.58
C GLN A 628 11.02 -37.49 -36.29
N SER A 629 10.43 -38.66 -36.06
CA SER A 629 10.69 -39.38 -34.81
C SER A 629 12.11 -39.94 -34.75
N VAL A 630 12.72 -39.98 -33.57
CA VAL A 630 14.09 -40.48 -33.38
C VAL A 630 14.08 -41.67 -32.41
N GLY A 631 14.78 -42.74 -32.78
CA GLY A 631 14.85 -43.97 -32.00
C GLY A 631 13.61 -44.86 -32.13
N ASN A 632 13.49 -45.83 -31.24
CA ASN A 632 12.37 -46.78 -31.22
C ASN A 632 11.11 -46.13 -30.62
N ILE A 633 9.94 -46.55 -31.10
CA ILE A 633 8.64 -46.04 -30.65
C ILE A 633 8.09 -46.95 -29.55
N GLY A 634 7.85 -46.40 -28.36
CA GLY A 634 7.23 -47.13 -27.25
C GLY A 634 5.71 -47.15 -27.40
N ILE A 635 5.12 -48.30 -27.70
CA ILE A 635 3.65 -48.44 -27.83
C ILE A 635 3.05 -48.82 -26.48
N ALA A 636 2.16 -47.99 -25.95
CA ALA A 636 1.39 -48.27 -24.73
C ALA A 636 0.20 -49.17 -25.03
N THR A 637 -0.68 -48.71 -25.93
CA THR A 637 -1.92 -49.41 -26.29
C THR A 637 -2.22 -49.30 -27.78
N ILE A 638 -2.92 -50.32 -28.30
CA ILE A 638 -3.52 -50.33 -29.63
C ILE A 638 -5.00 -50.68 -29.43
N GLY A 639 -5.89 -49.74 -29.75
CA GLY A 639 -7.30 -49.83 -29.37
C GLY A 639 -7.46 -50.03 -27.86
N LYS A 640 -8.03 -51.18 -27.46
CA LYS A 640 -8.29 -51.53 -26.06
C LYS A 640 -7.21 -52.41 -25.43
N LYS A 641 -6.14 -52.74 -26.16
CA LYS A 641 -5.15 -53.75 -25.77
C LYS A 641 -3.85 -53.08 -25.36
N GLN A 642 -3.30 -53.54 -24.23
CA GLN A 642 -2.04 -53.05 -23.67
C GLN A 642 -0.88 -53.82 -24.29
N ILE A 643 0.13 -53.10 -24.76
CA ILE A 643 1.31 -53.61 -25.46
C ILE A 643 2.57 -53.38 -24.62
N PHE A 644 2.86 -52.12 -24.25
CA PHE A 644 4.08 -51.68 -23.54
C PHE A 644 5.36 -52.30 -24.10
N ARG A 645 5.57 -52.13 -25.41
CA ARG A 645 6.77 -52.61 -26.13
C ARG A 645 7.34 -51.53 -27.04
N TYR A 646 8.66 -51.48 -27.12
CA TYR A 646 9.36 -50.69 -28.12
C TYR A 646 9.38 -51.41 -29.46
N VAL A 647 9.09 -50.67 -30.52
CA VAL A 647 9.08 -51.14 -31.90
C VAL A 647 9.97 -50.24 -32.73
N LYS A 648 10.82 -50.82 -33.58
CA LYS A 648 11.60 -50.04 -34.54
C LYS A 648 10.64 -49.40 -35.53
N GLY A 649 10.78 -48.11 -35.81
CA GLY A 649 9.81 -47.43 -36.66
C GLY A 649 10.11 -45.96 -36.82
N LYS A 650 9.24 -45.28 -37.55
CA LYS A 650 9.33 -43.85 -37.81
C LYS A 650 7.92 -43.25 -37.85
N VAL A 651 7.71 -42.19 -37.09
CA VAL A 651 6.56 -41.30 -37.23
C VAL A 651 7.07 -40.00 -37.83
N GLU A 652 6.42 -39.54 -38.89
CA GLU A 652 6.70 -38.24 -39.50
C GLU A 652 5.41 -37.44 -39.60
N ILE A 653 5.48 -36.17 -39.19
CA ILE A 653 4.43 -35.18 -39.34
C ILE A 653 5.01 -34.08 -40.22
N GLU A 654 4.65 -34.10 -41.50
CA GLU A 654 5.15 -33.18 -42.52
C GLU A 654 4.14 -32.07 -42.74
N LYS A 655 4.56 -30.82 -42.53
CA LYS A 655 3.72 -29.65 -42.75
C LYS A 655 3.91 -29.18 -44.19
N ARG A 656 2.82 -28.97 -44.93
CA ARG A 656 2.90 -28.51 -46.33
C ARG A 656 1.79 -27.54 -46.65
N ARG A 657 2.12 -26.48 -47.39
CA ARG A 657 1.13 -25.51 -47.95
C ARG A 657 -0.09 -26.16 -48.63
N SER A 658 0.08 -27.32 -49.26
CA SER A 658 -1.04 -28.00 -49.92
C SER A 658 -1.93 -28.80 -48.98
N ALA A 659 -1.31 -29.51 -48.03
CA ALA A 659 -1.94 -30.51 -47.18
C ALA A 659 -0.88 -31.18 -46.33
N ASP A 660 -1.07 -31.14 -45.01
CA ASP A 660 -0.23 -31.83 -44.06
C ASP A 660 -0.32 -33.35 -44.22
N VAL A 661 0.76 -34.03 -43.90
CA VAL A 661 0.90 -35.47 -44.09
C VAL A 661 1.42 -36.11 -42.82
N VAL A 662 0.75 -37.17 -42.36
CA VAL A 662 1.25 -38.01 -41.27
C VAL A 662 1.62 -39.36 -41.82
N ARG A 663 2.85 -39.81 -41.55
CA ARG A 663 3.35 -41.14 -41.91
C ARG A 663 3.75 -41.90 -40.66
N ILE A 664 3.28 -43.14 -40.55
CA ILE A 664 3.61 -44.04 -39.44
C ILE A 664 4.15 -45.34 -40.05
N TYR A 665 5.39 -45.66 -39.73
CA TYR A 665 6.06 -46.89 -40.09
C TYR A 665 6.43 -47.68 -38.84
N LEU A 666 6.03 -48.95 -38.78
CA LEU A 666 6.37 -49.89 -37.70
C LEU A 666 7.03 -51.13 -38.32
N GLU A 667 8.20 -51.50 -37.82
CA GLU A 667 9.04 -52.60 -38.29
C GLU A 667 9.32 -53.57 -37.12
N LEU A 668 8.81 -54.79 -37.23
CA LEU A 668 9.13 -55.89 -36.31
C LEU A 668 10.42 -56.58 -36.74
N ASP A 669 10.56 -56.79 -38.05
CA ASP A 669 11.79 -57.17 -38.74
C ASP A 669 11.71 -56.68 -40.22
N PRO A 670 12.77 -56.80 -41.03
CA PRO A 670 12.76 -56.34 -42.42
C PRO A 670 11.68 -56.99 -43.32
N ALA A 671 11.14 -58.15 -42.93
CA ALA A 671 10.08 -58.86 -43.63
C ALA A 671 8.67 -58.57 -43.06
N ASN A 672 8.55 -58.04 -41.84
CA ASN A 672 7.31 -57.84 -41.09
C ASN A 672 7.16 -56.38 -40.67
N TRP A 673 6.38 -55.62 -41.43
CA TRP A 673 6.22 -54.18 -41.24
C TRP A 673 4.82 -53.66 -41.63
N TYR A 674 4.48 -52.49 -41.10
CA TYR A 674 3.23 -51.78 -41.35
C TYR A 674 3.50 -50.32 -41.70
N TYR A 675 2.79 -49.79 -42.68
CA TYR A 675 2.92 -48.41 -43.12
C TYR A 675 1.54 -47.77 -43.30
N PHE A 676 1.38 -46.61 -42.68
CA PHE A 676 0.19 -45.77 -42.74
C PHE A 676 0.61 -44.38 -43.24
N GLU A 677 -0.12 -43.84 -44.22
CA GLU A 677 0.08 -42.47 -44.70
C GLU A 677 -1.28 -41.77 -44.78
N TYR A 678 -1.46 -40.74 -43.97
CA TYR A 678 -2.66 -39.92 -43.95
C TYR A 678 -2.42 -38.59 -44.68
N LYS A 679 -3.29 -38.26 -45.63
CA LYS A 679 -3.27 -36.99 -46.35
C LYS A 679 -4.67 -36.66 -46.87
N LEU A 680 -5.14 -35.42 -46.64
CA LEU A 680 -6.42 -34.92 -47.18
C LEU A 680 -7.63 -35.84 -46.92
N GLY A 681 -7.78 -36.35 -45.68
CA GLY A 681 -8.90 -37.25 -45.37
C GLY A 681 -8.69 -38.71 -45.81
N ILE A 682 -7.59 -39.06 -46.46
CA ILE A 682 -7.33 -40.41 -46.99
C ILE A 682 -6.16 -41.05 -46.26
N MET A 683 -6.42 -42.17 -45.57
CA MET A 683 -5.43 -43.04 -44.96
C MET A 683 -5.05 -44.18 -45.92
N ASN A 684 -3.84 -44.13 -46.47
CA ASN A 684 -3.26 -45.19 -47.30
C ASN A 684 -2.54 -46.20 -46.42
N ILE A 685 -2.90 -47.47 -46.55
CA ILE A 685 -2.36 -48.55 -45.70
C ILE A 685 -1.68 -49.58 -46.58
N THR A 686 -0.44 -49.93 -46.25
CA THR A 686 0.27 -51.04 -46.87
C THR A 686 1.13 -51.76 -45.83
N SER A 687 1.25 -53.07 -45.96
CA SER A 687 1.96 -53.92 -45.00
C SER A 687 2.51 -55.15 -45.71
N SER A 688 3.52 -55.79 -45.13
CA SER A 688 3.94 -57.13 -45.55
C SER A 688 3.07 -58.26 -44.99
N ASP A 689 2.25 -58.01 -43.97
CA ASP A 689 1.30 -58.98 -43.42
C ASP A 689 0.08 -59.14 -44.34
N LYS A 690 0.04 -60.29 -45.04
CA LYS A 690 -1.01 -60.60 -46.00
C LYS A 690 -2.39 -60.75 -45.36
N ASP A 691 -2.45 -61.27 -44.13
CA ASP A 691 -3.74 -61.47 -43.46
C ASP A 691 -4.31 -60.10 -43.05
N PHE A 692 -3.46 -59.22 -42.49
CA PHE A 692 -3.83 -57.83 -42.20
C PHE A 692 -4.31 -57.10 -43.46
N MET A 693 -3.56 -57.19 -44.57
CA MET A 693 -3.96 -56.55 -45.83
C MET A 693 -5.26 -57.12 -46.40
N THR A 694 -5.53 -58.41 -46.21
CA THR A 694 -6.80 -59.04 -46.63
C THR A 694 -7.96 -58.48 -45.81
N ILE A 695 -7.82 -58.39 -44.48
CA ILE A 695 -8.83 -57.81 -43.60
C ILE A 695 -9.16 -56.38 -44.03
N VAL A 696 -8.14 -55.52 -44.19
CA VAL A 696 -8.34 -54.12 -44.62
C VAL A 696 -9.00 -54.03 -46.01
N ALA A 697 -8.65 -54.93 -46.93
CA ALA A 697 -9.21 -54.98 -48.28
C ALA A 697 -10.66 -55.53 -48.36
N GLU A 698 -11.10 -56.30 -47.38
CA GLU A 698 -12.45 -56.88 -47.31
C GLU A 698 -13.46 -56.03 -46.52
N VAL A 699 -13.01 -55.01 -45.78
CA VAL A 699 -13.93 -54.07 -45.10
C VAL A 699 -14.85 -53.40 -46.11
N LYS A 700 -16.15 -53.30 -45.79
CA LYS A 700 -17.14 -52.68 -46.68
C LYS A 700 -16.87 -51.18 -46.84
N ASP A 701 -17.20 -50.65 -48.01
CA ASP A 701 -16.96 -49.24 -48.34
C ASP A 701 -17.61 -48.23 -47.38
N ASP A 702 -18.77 -48.57 -46.80
CA ASP A 702 -19.44 -47.72 -45.81
C ASP A 702 -18.71 -47.75 -44.46
N ASP A 703 -18.19 -48.91 -44.05
CA ASP A 703 -17.43 -49.10 -42.80
C ASP A 703 -16.02 -48.49 -42.88
N ARG A 704 -15.53 -48.17 -44.08
CA ARG A 704 -14.24 -47.48 -44.30
C ARG A 704 -14.30 -45.97 -44.12
N LYS A 705 -15.50 -45.40 -44.20
CA LYS A 705 -15.70 -43.96 -44.27
C LYS A 705 -16.27 -43.44 -42.96
N LEU A 706 -15.74 -42.31 -42.52
CA LEU A 706 -16.32 -41.50 -41.45
C LEU A 706 -16.56 -40.10 -42.01
N LYS A 707 -17.75 -39.54 -41.76
CA LYS A 707 -18.11 -38.20 -42.23
C LYS A 707 -18.75 -37.41 -41.10
N GLU A 708 -18.15 -36.28 -40.78
CA GLU A 708 -18.67 -35.34 -39.80
C GLU A 708 -18.71 -33.94 -40.43
N GLY A 709 -19.92 -33.42 -40.63
CA GLY A 709 -20.12 -32.14 -41.32
C GLY A 709 -19.50 -32.10 -42.72
N LYS A 710 -18.53 -31.20 -42.91
CA LYS A 710 -17.78 -31.00 -44.17
C LYS A 710 -16.51 -31.86 -44.25
N GLN A 711 -16.06 -32.44 -43.15
CA GLN A 711 -14.85 -33.27 -43.11
C GLN A 711 -15.20 -34.73 -43.42
N GLN A 712 -14.25 -35.42 -44.05
CA GLN A 712 -14.38 -36.83 -44.39
C GLN A 712 -13.06 -37.54 -44.11
N PHE A 713 -13.16 -38.75 -43.58
CA PHE A 713 -12.08 -39.69 -43.42
C PHE A 713 -12.42 -40.98 -44.18
N THR A 714 -11.44 -41.53 -44.88
CA THR A 714 -11.53 -42.86 -45.50
C THR A 714 -10.17 -43.53 -45.42
N TYR A 715 -10.15 -44.85 -45.21
CA TYR A 715 -8.92 -45.63 -45.35
C TYR A 715 -9.00 -46.60 -46.53
N GLN A 716 -7.85 -46.92 -47.12
CA GLN A 716 -7.75 -47.84 -48.25
C GLN A 716 -6.48 -48.70 -48.20
N ALA A 717 -6.61 -49.95 -48.63
CA ALA A 717 -5.49 -50.86 -48.83
C ALA A 717 -4.76 -50.54 -50.13
N VAL A 718 -3.45 -50.33 -50.06
CA VAL A 718 -2.57 -50.06 -51.21
C VAL A 718 -1.63 -51.25 -51.42
N ALA A 719 -1.78 -51.94 -52.56
CA ALA A 719 -0.96 -53.10 -52.89
C ALA A 719 0.50 -52.75 -53.24
N SER A 720 0.74 -51.53 -53.73
CA SER A 720 2.08 -51.06 -54.07
C SER A 720 2.87 -50.70 -52.80
N LYS A 721 4.08 -51.26 -52.68
CA LYS A 721 5.02 -50.95 -51.60
C LYS A 721 5.82 -49.66 -51.84
N LYS A 722 5.63 -49.01 -52.99
CA LYS A 722 6.44 -47.86 -53.42
C LYS A 722 6.45 -46.73 -52.38
N LYS A 723 5.28 -46.32 -51.87
CA LYS A 723 5.19 -45.25 -50.87
C LYS A 723 6.00 -45.54 -49.61
N ARG A 724 5.95 -46.78 -49.13
CA ARG A 724 6.75 -47.22 -47.99
C ARG A 724 8.24 -47.19 -48.31
N ASN A 725 8.66 -47.74 -49.45
CA ASN A 725 10.07 -47.76 -49.86
C ASN A 725 10.62 -46.32 -49.97
N ASP A 726 9.92 -45.46 -50.71
CA ASP A 726 10.29 -44.05 -50.89
C ASP A 726 10.41 -43.31 -49.54
N PHE A 727 9.59 -43.68 -48.54
CA PHE A 727 9.64 -43.11 -47.19
C PHE A 727 10.84 -43.62 -46.38
N ILE A 728 11.05 -44.93 -46.28
CA ILE A 728 12.18 -45.49 -45.51
C ILE A 728 13.53 -45.11 -46.14
N ASP A 729 13.56 -44.91 -47.47
CA ASP A 729 14.78 -44.53 -48.18
C ASP A 729 15.31 -43.14 -47.77
N ARG A 730 14.49 -42.33 -47.11
CA ARG A 730 14.89 -41.03 -46.55
C ARG A 730 15.68 -41.15 -45.25
N PHE A 731 15.69 -42.33 -44.63
CA PHE A 731 16.16 -42.54 -43.26
C PHE A 731 17.27 -43.60 -43.21
N PRO A 732 18.54 -43.18 -43.03
CA PRO A 732 19.72 -44.05 -43.01
C PRO A 732 19.62 -45.25 -42.06
N GLU A 733 18.87 -45.12 -40.96
CA GLU A 733 18.73 -46.14 -39.91
C GLU A 733 17.94 -47.41 -40.33
N PHE A 734 17.35 -47.41 -41.52
CA PHE A 734 16.65 -48.58 -42.09
C PHE A 734 17.46 -49.33 -43.16
N TYR A 735 18.70 -48.91 -43.41
CA TYR A 735 19.62 -49.55 -44.36
C TYR A 735 20.59 -50.57 -43.73
#